data_AF-A0A1I0SJ94-F1
#
_entry.id   AF-A0A1I0SJ94-F1
#
_cell.length_a   1.000
_cell.length_b   1.000
_cell.length_c   1.000
_cell.angle_alpha   90.00
_cell.angle_beta   90.00
_cell.angle_gamma   90.00
#
_symmetry.space_group_name_H-M   'P 1'
#
loop_
_entity.id
_entity.type
_entity.pdbx_description
1 polymer ?
#
loop_
_entity_poly.entity_id
_entity_poly.type
_entity_poly.pdbx_seq_one_letter_code
_entity_poly.pdbx_strand_id
1 'polypeptide(L)'
;MLWLNWIAFLLVTAYAVHLFVYLIKTRIAYIKLGKKVEFDGKVKERLQNIWVNVFGQKKLLKDKKSGIIHVMFFYGFILVQFGAIDFIIKGLIPGAHLPLGALYPAFTFFQEIVTLLILVAVLWAFYRRYIEKLVRLKRDLKAGLVLIFIGGLMLSVLFGNGMSRIWHNEGTSWSEPVASAIALAFGWVGETGAAVLFFVAWWVHLLILLTFLVYVPQSKHAHLIAGPINVFFSRLTRPKLEKINFEDETQESFGVGKIEDFKQTQLIDLYACVECGRCTNMCPATGTGKMLSPMDLILKLRDHLTEKGAAITSKAPWVPTFAFANTKGNQLAFMAQGTQEQAATIELPNLIGDVITEEEIWACTTCRNCEDQCPVMNEHVDKIIDLRRYLVLTEGKLNPDAQRAMTNIERQGNPWGLNRKEKENWRELREDVRIPTVKEMQKAGEEFEYLFWVGSMGSFDNRSQKIALAFARLLNEAGVKFAILGNKEKNSGDTPRRLGNEFLFQELATANIAEFEKAGVKKIVTIDPHAYNTFKNEYPDFGFEAEVYHHTELLAKLVAEGRLVPKYEVNEVVTFHDSCYLGRYNDVYDAPRQILKAIPGVKLVEMARHRETGMCCGAGGGLMWMEETTGTRINVARTEQALEVNPTVISSGCPYCLTMLSDGTKAKEVEEKVGTYDVAELLEKAVFGPVH
;
A
#
# COMPACT_ATOMS: atom_id res chain seq x y z
N MET A 1 -8.21 -6.70 -54.96
CA MET A 1 -8.37 -7.21 -53.57
C MET A 1 -7.82 -6.24 -52.52
N LEU A 2 -6.74 -5.49 -52.77
CA LEU A 2 -6.14 -4.61 -51.75
C LEU A 2 -7.10 -3.53 -51.20
N TRP A 3 -7.97 -2.95 -52.04
CA TRP A 3 -8.99 -1.99 -51.57
C TRP A 3 -10.02 -2.62 -50.60
N LEU A 4 -10.36 -3.90 -50.77
CA LEU A 4 -11.20 -4.63 -49.81
C LEU A 4 -10.47 -4.82 -48.47
N ASN A 5 -9.16 -5.12 -48.51
CA ASN A 5 -8.31 -5.19 -47.31
C ASN A 5 -8.30 -3.85 -46.56
N TRP A 6 -8.15 -2.73 -47.28
CA TRP A 6 -8.22 -1.38 -46.73
C TRP A 6 -9.57 -1.09 -46.07
N ILE A 7 -10.68 -1.37 -46.76
CA ILE A 7 -12.03 -1.14 -46.21
C ILE A 7 -12.23 -1.99 -44.95
N ALA A 8 -11.91 -3.28 -45.00
CA ALA A 8 -12.02 -4.15 -43.84
C ALA A 8 -11.17 -3.66 -42.67
N PHE A 9 -9.91 -3.25 -42.92
CA PHE A 9 -9.00 -2.71 -41.92
C PHE A 9 -9.60 -1.48 -41.24
N LEU A 10 -10.10 -0.52 -42.03
CA LEU A 10 -10.70 0.71 -41.53
C LEU A 10 -11.94 0.43 -40.71
N LEU A 11 -12.84 -0.45 -41.18
CA LEU A 11 -14.09 -0.78 -40.48
C LEU A 11 -13.81 -1.45 -39.13
N VAL A 12 -12.97 -2.47 -39.09
CA VAL A 12 -12.67 -3.21 -37.85
C VAL A 12 -11.90 -2.32 -36.86
N THR A 13 -10.95 -1.52 -37.34
CA THR A 13 -10.19 -0.58 -36.51
C THR A 13 -11.10 0.51 -35.94
N ALA A 14 -11.95 1.14 -36.75
CA ALA A 14 -12.89 2.16 -36.31
C ALA A 14 -13.87 1.60 -35.26
N TYR A 15 -14.36 0.37 -35.46
CA TYR A 15 -15.21 -0.30 -34.50
C TYR A 15 -14.50 -0.57 -33.17
N ALA A 16 -13.28 -1.12 -33.20
CA ALA A 16 -12.50 -1.37 -31.99
C ALA A 16 -12.17 -0.06 -31.22
N VAL A 17 -11.78 1.00 -31.93
CA VAL A 17 -11.53 2.32 -31.33
C VAL A 17 -12.81 2.90 -30.72
N HIS A 18 -13.95 2.77 -31.39
CA HIS A 18 -15.24 3.19 -30.84
C HIS A 18 -15.56 2.46 -29.53
N LEU A 19 -15.41 1.13 -29.49
CA LEU A 19 -15.62 0.34 -28.27
C LEU A 19 -14.65 0.73 -27.15
N PHE A 20 -13.37 0.95 -27.48
CA PHE A 20 -12.37 1.41 -26.52
C PHE A 20 -12.75 2.76 -25.91
N VAL A 21 -13.09 3.75 -26.74
CA VAL A 21 -13.51 5.08 -26.28
C VAL A 21 -14.78 4.99 -25.42
N TYR A 22 -15.74 4.14 -25.79
CA TYR A 22 -16.92 3.87 -24.99
C TYR A 22 -16.57 3.34 -23.60
N LEU A 23 -15.66 2.36 -23.51
CA LEU A 23 -15.22 1.80 -22.23
C LEU A 23 -14.53 2.85 -21.36
N ILE A 24 -13.63 3.67 -21.92
CA ILE A 24 -12.95 4.74 -21.18
C ILE A 24 -13.97 5.75 -20.64
N LYS A 25 -14.92 6.20 -21.48
CA LYS A 25 -15.99 7.11 -21.04
C LYS A 25 -16.87 6.49 -19.96
N THR A 26 -17.09 5.19 -20.01
CA THR A 26 -17.88 4.45 -19.00
C THR A 26 -17.13 4.37 -17.67
N ARG A 27 -15.84 4.04 -17.67
CA ARG A 27 -15.01 4.04 -16.45
C ARG A 27 -14.93 5.42 -15.80
N ILE A 28 -14.75 6.47 -16.61
CA ILE A 28 -14.78 7.85 -16.12
C ILE A 28 -16.14 8.19 -15.53
N ALA A 29 -17.25 7.77 -16.14
CA ALA A 29 -18.59 8.01 -15.60
C ALA A 29 -18.79 7.33 -14.24
N TYR A 30 -18.31 6.10 -14.07
CA TYR A 30 -18.40 5.40 -12.79
C TYR A 30 -17.52 6.05 -11.72
N ILE A 31 -16.28 6.42 -12.06
CA ILE A 31 -15.38 7.15 -11.14
C ILE A 31 -16.00 8.48 -10.72
N LYS A 32 -16.71 9.17 -11.62
CA LYS A 32 -17.39 10.44 -11.33
C LYS A 32 -18.58 10.34 -10.35
N LEU A 33 -19.02 9.12 -10.00
CA LEU A 33 -19.99 8.93 -8.91
C LEU A 33 -19.39 9.25 -7.54
N GLY A 34 -18.07 9.14 -7.40
CA GLY A 34 -17.37 9.48 -6.17
C GLY A 34 -17.31 10.99 -5.89
N LYS A 35 -17.06 11.33 -4.63
CA LYS A 35 -16.86 12.71 -4.15
C LYS A 35 -15.67 13.37 -4.86
N LYS A 36 -15.89 14.58 -5.38
CA LYS A 36 -14.83 15.39 -6.01
C LYS A 36 -13.76 15.75 -4.98
N VAL A 37 -12.52 15.81 -5.44
CA VAL A 37 -11.37 16.22 -4.63
C VAL A 37 -10.71 17.40 -5.31
N GLU A 38 -10.36 18.42 -4.54
CA GLU A 38 -9.59 19.54 -5.04
C GLU A 38 -8.15 19.10 -5.34
N PHE A 39 -7.63 19.57 -6.47
CA PHE A 39 -6.27 19.24 -6.88
C PHE A 39 -5.28 20.18 -6.20
N ASP A 40 -4.25 19.62 -5.56
CA ASP A 40 -3.26 20.37 -4.77
C ASP A 40 -2.23 21.16 -5.60
N GLY A 41 -2.28 21.08 -6.94
CA GLY A 41 -1.39 21.81 -7.84
C GLY A 41 0.04 21.26 -7.94
N LYS A 42 0.40 20.21 -7.20
CA LYS A 42 1.78 19.68 -7.08
C LYS A 42 2.17 18.75 -8.24
N VAL A 43 2.07 19.26 -9.47
CA VAL A 43 2.27 18.46 -10.69
C VAL A 43 3.71 17.93 -10.79
N LYS A 44 4.72 18.72 -10.41
CA LYS A 44 6.14 18.36 -10.54
C LYS A 44 6.48 17.13 -9.69
N GLU A 45 6.07 17.13 -8.43
CA GLU A 45 6.28 16.03 -7.49
C GLU A 45 5.55 14.75 -7.93
N ARG A 46 4.34 14.90 -8.47
CA ARG A 46 3.53 13.78 -8.99
C ARG A 46 4.15 13.18 -10.25
N LEU A 47 4.71 14.00 -11.14
CA LEU A 47 5.48 13.51 -12.30
C LEU A 47 6.77 12.80 -11.86
N GLN A 48 7.44 13.28 -10.81
CA GLN A 48 8.59 12.58 -10.23
C GLN A 48 8.18 11.19 -9.72
N ASN A 49 7.01 11.05 -9.10
CA ASN A 49 6.50 9.73 -8.69
C ASN A 49 6.27 8.80 -9.89
N ILE A 50 5.79 9.32 -11.03
CA ILE A 50 5.69 8.54 -12.27
C ILE A 50 7.08 8.08 -12.74
N TRP A 51 8.04 8.99 -12.81
CA TRP A 51 9.41 8.65 -13.24
C TRP A 51 10.04 7.59 -12.35
N VAL A 52 9.89 7.70 -11.03
CA VAL A 52 10.49 6.76 -10.07
C VAL A 52 9.76 5.43 -10.04
N ASN A 53 8.43 5.42 -10.02
CA ASN A 53 7.65 4.20 -9.75
C ASN A 53 7.12 3.53 -11.01
N VAL A 54 6.76 4.28 -12.06
CA VAL A 54 6.25 3.71 -13.32
C VAL A 54 7.41 3.38 -14.26
N PHE A 55 8.24 4.35 -14.61
CA PHE A 55 9.39 4.09 -15.49
C PHE A 55 10.55 3.43 -14.73
N GLY A 56 10.90 3.95 -13.55
CA GLY A 56 11.97 3.38 -12.72
C GLY A 56 11.61 2.05 -12.06
N GLN A 57 10.34 1.65 -12.04
CA GLN A 57 9.85 0.36 -11.52
C GLN A 57 10.30 0.06 -10.06
N LYS A 58 10.61 1.09 -9.26
CA LYS A 58 11.23 0.97 -7.92
C LYS A 58 10.46 0.01 -7.00
N LYS A 59 9.14 0.18 -6.88
CA LYS A 59 8.27 -0.68 -6.06
C LYS A 59 8.16 -2.09 -6.61
N LEU A 60 8.14 -2.24 -7.93
CA LEU A 60 8.00 -3.55 -8.57
C LEU A 60 9.24 -4.43 -8.38
N LEU A 61 10.43 -3.82 -8.45
CA LEU A 61 11.73 -4.46 -8.29
C LEU A 61 12.03 -4.96 -6.86
N LYS A 62 11.19 -4.61 -5.87
CA LYS A 62 11.22 -5.23 -4.53
C LYS A 62 11.05 -6.76 -4.56
N ASP A 63 10.40 -7.31 -5.59
CA ASP A 63 10.43 -8.74 -5.93
C ASP A 63 11.20 -8.88 -7.23
N LYS A 64 12.48 -9.21 -7.13
CA LYS A 64 13.39 -9.27 -8.27
C LYS A 64 12.90 -10.21 -9.38
N LYS A 65 12.37 -11.39 -9.01
CA LYS A 65 11.91 -12.40 -9.99
C LYS A 65 10.74 -11.86 -10.82
N SER A 66 9.73 -11.28 -10.17
CA SER A 66 8.56 -10.76 -10.89
C SER A 66 8.84 -9.41 -11.56
N GLY A 67 9.70 -8.60 -10.94
CA GLY A 67 10.09 -7.28 -11.42
C GLY A 67 10.85 -7.35 -12.75
N ILE A 68 11.82 -8.27 -12.89
CA ILE A 68 12.59 -8.41 -14.13
C ILE A 68 11.68 -8.79 -15.32
N ILE A 69 10.82 -9.79 -15.15
CA ILE A 69 9.86 -10.22 -16.19
C ILE A 69 8.98 -9.04 -16.63
N HIS A 70 8.49 -8.26 -15.66
CA HIS A 70 7.64 -7.12 -15.98
C HIS A 70 8.42 -5.96 -16.61
N VAL A 71 9.68 -5.72 -16.24
CA VAL A 71 10.53 -4.73 -16.92
C VAL A 71 10.70 -5.12 -18.39
N MET A 72 10.93 -6.41 -18.68
CA MET A 72 11.00 -6.92 -20.05
C MET A 72 9.68 -6.69 -20.80
N PHE A 73 8.53 -6.98 -20.19
CA PHE A 73 7.24 -6.66 -20.80
C PHE A 73 7.06 -5.16 -21.00
N PHE A 74 7.22 -4.34 -19.97
CA PHE A 74 6.94 -2.91 -20.00
C PHE A 74 7.74 -2.19 -21.09
N TYR A 75 9.07 -2.34 -21.11
CA TYR A 75 9.90 -1.71 -22.14
C TYR A 75 9.77 -2.41 -23.48
N GLY A 76 9.67 -3.75 -23.50
CA GLY A 76 9.44 -4.50 -24.72
C GLY A 76 8.17 -4.02 -25.45
N PHE A 77 7.07 -3.84 -24.73
CA PHE A 77 5.82 -3.33 -25.31
C PHE A 77 5.95 -1.92 -25.84
N ILE A 78 6.64 -1.01 -25.14
CA ILE A 78 6.87 0.35 -25.65
C ILE A 78 7.64 0.30 -26.98
N LEU A 79 8.67 -0.55 -27.05
CA LEU A 79 9.55 -0.65 -28.20
C LEU A 79 8.91 -1.38 -29.39
N VAL A 80 8.08 -2.40 -29.13
CA VAL A 80 7.42 -3.20 -30.17
C VAL A 80 6.28 -2.47 -30.87
N GLN A 81 5.77 -1.35 -30.31
CA GLN A 81 4.73 -0.56 -30.98
C GLN A 81 5.18 -0.05 -32.35
N PHE A 82 6.46 0.32 -32.48
CA PHE A 82 7.00 0.74 -33.77
C PHE A 82 7.05 -0.42 -34.78
N GLY A 83 7.40 -1.63 -34.32
CA GLY A 83 7.34 -2.83 -35.15
C GLY A 83 5.92 -3.22 -35.56
N ALA A 84 4.94 -3.05 -34.67
CA ALA A 84 3.53 -3.28 -34.99
C ALA A 84 3.03 -2.30 -36.07
N ILE A 85 3.42 -1.01 -36.00
CA ILE A 85 3.10 -0.03 -37.04
C ILE A 85 3.74 -0.42 -38.38
N ASP A 86 5.02 -0.81 -38.38
CA ASP A 86 5.70 -1.30 -39.59
C ASP A 86 4.98 -2.50 -40.22
N PHE A 87 4.59 -3.46 -39.39
CA PHE A 87 3.88 -4.66 -39.84
C PHE A 87 2.49 -4.34 -40.39
N ILE A 88 1.76 -3.40 -39.79
CA ILE A 88 0.48 -2.90 -40.31
C ILE A 88 0.68 -2.25 -41.69
N ILE A 89 1.73 -1.42 -41.86
CA ILE A 89 2.05 -0.78 -43.15
C ILE A 89 2.31 -1.82 -44.24
N LYS A 90 3.13 -2.85 -43.95
CA LYS A 90 3.45 -3.94 -44.91
C LYS A 90 2.21 -4.64 -45.46
N GLY A 91 1.18 -4.84 -44.63
CA GLY A 91 -0.07 -5.47 -45.07
C GLY A 91 -1.04 -4.53 -45.80
N LEU A 92 -0.99 -3.22 -45.54
CA LEU A 92 -1.82 -2.25 -46.25
C LEU A 92 -1.24 -1.86 -47.61
N ILE A 93 0.09 -1.75 -47.68
CA ILE A 93 0.83 -1.35 -48.88
C ILE A 93 1.97 -2.37 -49.05
N PRO A 94 1.75 -3.44 -49.84
CA PRO A 94 2.78 -4.46 -50.07
C PRO A 94 4.09 -3.85 -50.57
N GLY A 95 5.21 -4.26 -49.99
CA GLY A 95 6.54 -3.71 -50.27
C GLY A 95 6.86 -2.37 -49.59
N ALA A 96 5.90 -1.74 -48.89
CA ALA A 96 6.17 -0.56 -48.08
C ALA A 96 6.58 -0.92 -46.64
N HIS A 97 7.37 -0.05 -46.05
CA HIS A 97 7.81 -0.14 -44.65
C HIS A 97 8.01 1.27 -44.08
N LEU A 98 8.34 1.37 -42.81
CA LEU A 98 8.68 2.66 -42.19
C LEU A 98 9.88 3.31 -42.91
N PRO A 99 9.80 4.61 -43.26
CA PRO A 99 10.81 5.30 -44.07
C PRO A 99 12.05 5.68 -43.25
N LEU A 100 12.77 4.69 -42.72
CA LEU A 100 13.98 4.87 -41.91
C LEU A 100 15.29 4.88 -42.72
N GLY A 101 15.20 4.74 -44.05
CA GLY A 101 16.34 4.74 -44.96
C GLY A 101 17.39 3.69 -44.57
N ALA A 102 18.65 4.09 -44.48
CA ALA A 102 19.77 3.22 -44.13
C ALA A 102 19.67 2.60 -42.72
N LEU A 103 18.82 3.14 -41.83
CA LEU A 103 18.62 2.61 -40.49
C LEU A 103 17.60 1.47 -40.43
N TYR A 104 16.84 1.22 -41.52
CA TYR A 104 15.79 0.21 -41.52
C TYR A 104 16.28 -1.21 -41.17
N PRO A 105 17.42 -1.71 -41.68
CA PRO A 105 17.95 -3.01 -41.29
C PRO A 105 18.32 -3.09 -39.79
N ALA A 106 18.87 -2.02 -39.22
CA ALA A 106 19.15 -1.99 -37.78
C ALA A 106 17.86 -1.98 -36.95
N PHE A 107 16.82 -1.29 -37.42
CA PHE A 107 15.50 -1.26 -36.81
C PHE A 107 14.83 -2.64 -36.81
N THR A 108 14.79 -3.34 -37.95
CA THR A 108 14.16 -4.67 -38.03
C THR A 108 14.90 -5.70 -37.17
N PHE A 109 16.23 -5.62 -37.13
CA PHE A 109 17.04 -6.46 -36.25
C PHE A 109 16.70 -6.23 -34.78
N PHE A 110 16.66 -4.96 -34.38
CA PHE A 110 16.28 -4.58 -33.03
C PHE A 110 14.86 -5.06 -32.67
N GLN A 111 13.89 -4.92 -33.59
CA GLN A 111 12.53 -5.39 -33.36
C GLN A 111 12.46 -6.91 -33.17
N GLU A 112 13.17 -7.71 -33.98
CA GLU A 112 13.18 -9.17 -33.79
C GLU A 112 13.77 -9.57 -32.43
N ILE A 113 14.85 -8.93 -32.00
CA ILE A 113 15.45 -9.19 -30.68
C ILE A 113 14.46 -8.83 -29.57
N VAL A 114 13.80 -7.68 -29.64
CA VAL A 114 12.78 -7.27 -28.66
C VAL A 114 11.61 -8.25 -28.64
N THR A 115 11.11 -8.68 -29.80
CA THR A 115 10.03 -9.67 -29.93
C THR A 115 10.42 -11.01 -29.30
N LEU A 116 11.65 -11.49 -29.53
CA LEU A 116 12.16 -12.71 -28.89
C LEU A 116 12.27 -12.55 -27.36
N LEU A 117 12.77 -11.42 -26.87
CA LEU A 117 12.86 -11.15 -25.44
C LEU A 117 11.47 -11.18 -24.78
N ILE A 118 10.45 -10.62 -25.44
CA ILE A 118 9.07 -10.68 -24.97
C ILE A 118 8.57 -12.13 -24.96
N LEU A 119 8.85 -12.94 -25.99
CA LEU A 119 8.48 -14.36 -26.00
C LEU A 119 9.13 -15.14 -24.85
N VAL A 120 10.40 -14.88 -24.55
CA VAL A 120 11.07 -15.46 -23.38
C VAL A 120 10.37 -15.02 -22.09
N ALA A 121 9.99 -13.75 -21.96
CA ALA A 121 9.22 -13.25 -20.82
C ALA A 121 7.84 -13.91 -20.71
N VAL A 122 7.14 -14.18 -21.82
CA VAL A 122 5.86 -14.92 -21.84
C VAL A 122 6.04 -16.33 -21.31
N LEU A 123 7.03 -17.07 -21.82
CA LEU A 123 7.33 -18.43 -21.37
C LEU A 123 7.69 -18.46 -19.89
N TRP A 124 8.50 -17.50 -19.43
CA TRP A 124 8.86 -17.39 -18.02
C TRP A 124 7.66 -17.04 -17.14
N ALA A 125 6.81 -16.09 -17.56
CA ALA A 125 5.57 -15.75 -16.86
C ALA A 125 4.60 -16.93 -16.80
N PHE A 126 4.49 -17.70 -17.88
CA PHE A 126 3.69 -18.93 -17.93
C PHE A 126 4.21 -19.96 -16.94
N TYR A 127 5.52 -20.25 -16.96
CA TYR A 127 6.17 -21.18 -16.03
C TYR A 127 5.89 -20.80 -14.58
N ARG A 128 6.10 -19.53 -14.21
CA ARG A 128 5.86 -19.08 -12.82
C ARG A 128 4.40 -19.15 -12.40
N ARG A 129 3.47 -18.93 -13.33
CA ARG A 129 2.03 -18.95 -13.03
C ARG A 129 1.48 -20.36 -12.90
N TYR A 130 1.85 -21.26 -13.82
CA TYR A 130 1.21 -22.58 -13.94
C TYR A 130 2.08 -23.73 -13.41
N ILE A 131 3.40 -23.56 -13.36
CA ILE A 131 4.34 -24.59 -12.90
C ILE A 131 4.85 -24.31 -11.47
N GLU A 132 5.37 -23.11 -11.17
CA GLU A 132 5.82 -22.72 -9.81
C GLU A 132 4.65 -22.59 -8.81
N LYS A 133 3.41 -22.41 -9.32
CA LYS A 133 2.15 -22.40 -8.56
C LYS A 133 2.19 -21.48 -7.32
N LEU A 134 2.66 -20.24 -7.52
CA LEU A 134 2.66 -19.23 -6.45
C LEU A 134 1.24 -19.01 -5.91
N VAL A 135 1.06 -19.25 -4.61
CA VAL A 135 -0.26 -19.22 -3.91
C VAL A 135 -1.04 -17.93 -4.15
N ARG A 136 -0.33 -16.80 -4.24
CA ARG A 136 -0.92 -15.46 -4.42
C ARG A 136 -1.45 -15.17 -5.83
N LEU A 137 -1.12 -15.97 -6.83
CA LEU A 137 -1.49 -15.71 -8.22
C LEU A 137 -2.77 -16.47 -8.59
N LYS A 138 -3.79 -15.74 -9.04
CA LYS A 138 -4.98 -16.34 -9.65
C LYS A 138 -4.59 -17.07 -10.94
N ARG A 139 -5.11 -18.29 -11.11
CA ARG A 139 -4.80 -19.24 -12.21
C ARG A 139 -5.98 -19.45 -13.16
N ASP A 140 -6.93 -18.51 -13.18
CA ASP A 140 -8.09 -18.55 -14.06
C ASP A 140 -7.72 -18.40 -15.55
N LEU A 141 -8.69 -18.71 -16.42
CA LEU A 141 -8.54 -18.58 -17.88
C LEU A 141 -8.27 -17.13 -18.30
N LYS A 142 -8.82 -16.14 -17.57
CA LYS A 142 -8.60 -14.70 -17.87
C LYS A 142 -7.12 -14.33 -17.69
N ALA A 143 -6.42 -14.95 -16.75
CA ALA A 143 -5.00 -14.77 -16.55
C ALA A 143 -4.14 -15.37 -17.67
N GLY A 144 -4.55 -16.51 -18.22
CA GLY A 144 -3.86 -17.16 -19.34
C GLY A 144 -4.09 -16.42 -20.65
N LEU A 145 -5.30 -15.86 -20.84
CA LEU A 145 -5.70 -15.17 -22.07
C LEU A 145 -4.73 -14.04 -22.46
N VAL A 146 -4.19 -13.29 -21.49
CA VAL A 146 -3.23 -12.24 -21.82
C VAL A 146 -1.89 -12.79 -22.27
N LEU A 147 -1.39 -13.87 -21.67
CA LEU A 147 -0.18 -14.52 -22.16
C LEU A 147 -0.37 -15.05 -23.59
N ILE A 148 -1.58 -15.53 -23.91
CA ILE A 148 -1.96 -15.95 -25.27
C ILE A 148 -1.98 -14.76 -26.22
N PHE A 149 -2.58 -13.62 -25.85
CA PHE A 149 -2.56 -12.42 -26.69
C PHE A 149 -1.15 -11.93 -26.96
N ILE A 150 -0.32 -11.81 -25.91
CA ILE A 150 1.06 -11.33 -26.05
C ILE A 150 1.88 -12.30 -26.91
N GLY A 151 1.83 -13.61 -26.59
CA GLY A 151 2.53 -14.62 -27.37
C GLY A 151 2.05 -14.67 -28.82
N GLY A 152 0.74 -14.57 -29.04
CA GLY A 152 0.12 -14.53 -30.37
C GLY A 152 0.56 -13.33 -31.20
N LEU A 153 0.65 -12.13 -30.61
CA LEU A 153 1.18 -10.93 -31.28
C LEU A 153 2.64 -11.14 -31.72
N MET A 154 3.49 -11.68 -30.84
CA MET A 154 4.90 -11.91 -31.14
C MET A 154 5.09 -13.00 -32.19
N LEU A 155 4.35 -14.11 -32.10
CA LEU A 155 4.44 -15.21 -33.07
C LEU A 155 3.92 -14.82 -34.45
N SER A 156 2.79 -14.10 -34.51
CA SER A 156 2.20 -13.65 -35.78
C SER A 156 3.10 -12.68 -36.54
N VAL A 157 3.80 -11.77 -35.85
CA VAL A 157 4.73 -10.85 -36.52
C VAL A 157 5.98 -11.55 -37.05
N LEU A 158 6.59 -12.46 -36.26
CA LEU A 158 7.76 -13.23 -36.72
C LEU A 158 7.41 -14.15 -37.89
N PHE A 159 6.30 -14.87 -37.79
CA PHE A 159 5.82 -15.74 -38.85
C PHE A 159 5.44 -14.95 -40.10
N GLY A 160 4.70 -13.85 -39.93
CA GLY A 160 4.33 -12.96 -41.02
C GLY A 160 5.54 -12.40 -41.75
N ASN A 161 6.51 -11.83 -41.02
CA ASN A 161 7.75 -11.34 -41.64
C ASN A 161 8.48 -12.45 -42.40
N GLY A 162 8.54 -13.69 -41.86
CA GLY A 162 9.12 -14.83 -42.58
C GLY A 162 8.41 -15.16 -43.90
N MET A 163 7.07 -15.14 -43.91
CA MET A 163 6.29 -15.33 -45.14
C MET A 163 6.46 -14.17 -46.12
N SER A 164 6.56 -12.93 -45.62
CA SER A 164 6.80 -11.74 -46.45
C SER A 164 8.11 -11.85 -47.24
N ARG A 165 9.17 -12.42 -46.64
CA ARG A 165 10.44 -12.66 -47.34
C ARG A 165 10.30 -13.63 -48.51
N ILE A 166 9.59 -14.76 -48.32
CA ILE A 166 9.31 -15.71 -49.41
C ILE A 166 8.46 -15.04 -50.49
N TRP A 167 7.43 -14.28 -50.10
CA TRP A 167 6.53 -13.62 -51.04
C TRP A 167 7.25 -12.58 -51.91
N HIS A 168 8.17 -11.81 -51.35
CA HIS A 168 8.95 -10.80 -52.08
C HIS A 168 10.25 -11.34 -52.69
N ASN A 169 10.47 -12.66 -52.66
CA ASN A 169 11.68 -13.34 -53.11
C ASN A 169 12.97 -12.71 -52.53
N GLU A 170 12.91 -12.34 -51.25
CA GLU A 170 14.04 -11.82 -50.50
C GLU A 170 14.82 -12.99 -49.88
N GLY A 171 16.14 -13.02 -50.11
CA GLY A 171 17.03 -14.03 -49.50
C GLY A 171 17.13 -13.92 -47.98
N THR A 172 18.03 -14.67 -47.35
CA THR A 172 18.30 -14.50 -45.93
C THR A 172 18.91 -13.12 -45.64
N SER A 173 18.49 -12.45 -44.57
CA SER A 173 19.07 -11.18 -44.13
C SER A 173 19.62 -11.28 -42.71
N TRP A 174 20.76 -10.62 -42.46
CA TRP A 174 21.30 -10.44 -41.11
C TRP A 174 20.40 -9.56 -40.24
N SER A 175 19.59 -8.69 -40.86
CA SER A 175 18.70 -7.77 -40.15
C SER A 175 17.42 -8.44 -39.66
N GLU A 176 17.07 -9.60 -40.19
CA GLU A 176 15.87 -10.34 -39.80
C GLU A 176 16.20 -11.84 -39.70
N PRO A 177 17.11 -12.23 -38.78
CA PRO A 177 17.57 -13.61 -38.66
C PRO A 177 16.45 -14.61 -38.36
N VAL A 178 15.44 -14.23 -37.56
CA VAL A 178 14.35 -15.12 -37.17
C VAL A 178 13.37 -15.31 -38.31
N ALA A 179 12.95 -14.22 -38.95
CA ALA A 179 12.12 -14.28 -40.15
C ALA A 179 12.85 -15.03 -41.27
N SER A 180 14.17 -14.87 -41.42
CA SER A 180 14.98 -15.63 -42.38
C SER A 180 14.97 -17.13 -42.07
N ALA A 181 15.10 -17.52 -40.80
CA ALA A 181 15.01 -18.93 -40.40
C ALA A 181 13.61 -19.52 -40.69
N ILE A 182 12.55 -18.75 -40.44
CA ILE A 182 11.18 -19.14 -40.78
C ILE A 182 11.03 -19.26 -42.31
N ALA A 183 11.54 -18.29 -43.07
CA ALA A 183 11.49 -18.31 -44.53
C ALA A 183 12.18 -19.56 -45.10
N LEU A 184 13.35 -19.94 -44.55
CA LEU A 184 14.05 -21.16 -44.93
C LEU A 184 13.24 -22.42 -44.61
N ALA A 185 12.65 -22.50 -43.41
CA ALA A 185 11.85 -23.65 -42.98
C ALA A 185 10.57 -23.84 -43.81
N PHE A 186 10.04 -22.76 -44.38
CA PHE A 186 8.82 -22.75 -45.18
C PHE A 186 9.05 -22.48 -46.67
N GLY A 187 10.29 -22.60 -47.16
CA GLY A 187 10.63 -22.30 -48.56
C GLY A 187 9.88 -23.15 -49.60
N TRP A 188 9.28 -24.27 -49.17
CA TRP A 188 8.45 -25.16 -50.00
C TRP A 188 7.04 -24.63 -50.29
N VAL A 189 6.60 -23.55 -49.62
CA VAL A 189 5.22 -23.02 -49.75
C VAL A 189 4.99 -22.26 -51.07
N GLY A 190 6.06 -21.78 -51.70
CA GLY A 190 6.01 -20.95 -52.91
C GLY A 190 5.47 -19.53 -52.66
N GLU A 191 5.68 -18.63 -53.63
CA GLU A 191 5.36 -17.18 -53.48
C GLU A 191 3.88 -16.92 -53.20
N THR A 192 2.97 -17.57 -53.94
CA THR A 192 1.52 -17.37 -53.75
C THR A 192 1.04 -17.89 -52.40
N GLY A 193 1.52 -19.04 -51.96
CA GLY A 193 1.19 -19.58 -50.64
C GLY A 193 1.72 -18.69 -49.52
N ALA A 194 2.94 -18.18 -49.67
CA ALA A 194 3.55 -17.26 -48.72
C ALA A 194 2.78 -15.93 -48.62
N ALA A 195 2.33 -15.38 -49.74
CA ALA A 195 1.47 -14.19 -49.75
C ALA A 195 0.18 -14.41 -48.94
N VAL A 196 -0.49 -15.55 -49.13
CA VAL A 196 -1.71 -15.89 -48.38
C VAL A 196 -1.40 -16.03 -46.89
N LEU A 197 -0.36 -16.77 -46.53
CA LEU A 197 0.02 -16.98 -45.12
C LEU A 197 0.47 -15.68 -44.45
N PHE A 198 1.14 -14.78 -45.17
CA PHE A 198 1.45 -13.44 -44.69
C PHE A 198 0.18 -12.67 -44.31
N PHE A 199 -0.81 -12.60 -45.21
CA PHE A 199 -2.06 -11.89 -44.91
C PHE A 199 -2.87 -12.55 -43.79
N VAL A 200 -2.84 -13.87 -43.68
CA VAL A 200 -3.45 -14.57 -42.53
C VAL A 200 -2.76 -14.16 -41.23
N ALA A 201 -1.42 -14.20 -41.17
CA ALA A 201 -0.66 -13.79 -40.00
C ALA A 201 -0.89 -12.31 -39.66
N TRP A 202 -0.96 -11.46 -40.68
CA TRP A 202 -1.24 -10.03 -40.57
C TRP A 202 -2.62 -9.75 -39.97
N TRP A 203 -3.67 -10.40 -40.48
CA TRP A 203 -5.02 -10.27 -39.95
C TRP A 203 -5.15 -10.84 -38.53
N VAL A 204 -4.52 -11.98 -38.25
CA VAL A 204 -4.45 -12.55 -36.90
C VAL A 204 -3.80 -11.56 -35.94
N HIS A 205 -2.65 -10.98 -36.32
CA HIS A 205 -1.95 -9.98 -35.52
C HIS A 205 -2.84 -8.76 -35.23
N LEU A 206 -3.43 -8.18 -36.29
CA LEU A 206 -4.29 -7.01 -36.19
C LEU A 206 -5.52 -7.27 -35.31
N LEU A 207 -6.21 -8.40 -35.51
CA LEU A 207 -7.39 -8.74 -34.73
C LEU A 207 -7.06 -8.99 -33.26
N ILE A 208 -5.92 -9.63 -32.95
CA ILE A 208 -5.44 -9.77 -31.57
C ILE A 208 -5.14 -8.39 -30.98
N LEU A 209 -4.45 -7.51 -31.72
CA LEU A 209 -4.08 -6.17 -31.26
C LEU A 209 -5.33 -5.34 -30.93
N LEU A 210 -6.31 -5.30 -31.84
CA LEU A 210 -7.56 -4.55 -31.66
C LEU A 210 -8.45 -5.16 -30.56
N THR A 211 -8.49 -6.49 -30.45
CA THR A 211 -9.20 -7.16 -29.34
C THR A 211 -8.55 -6.84 -28.01
N PHE A 212 -7.22 -6.84 -27.95
CA PHE A 212 -6.47 -6.50 -26.75
C PHE A 212 -6.70 -5.05 -26.34
N LEU A 213 -6.74 -4.10 -27.30
CA LEU A 213 -7.10 -2.70 -27.06
C LEU A 213 -8.45 -2.58 -26.34
N VAL A 214 -9.49 -3.27 -26.82
CA VAL A 214 -10.83 -3.26 -26.18
C VAL A 214 -10.83 -4.02 -24.86
N TYR A 215 -10.04 -5.09 -24.72
CA TYR A 215 -9.95 -5.90 -23.51
C TYR A 215 -9.29 -5.17 -22.33
N VAL A 216 -8.31 -4.28 -22.58
CA VAL A 216 -7.55 -3.57 -21.54
C VAL A 216 -8.45 -2.84 -20.53
N PRO A 217 -9.32 -1.89 -20.90
CA PRO A 217 -10.08 -1.09 -19.93
C PRO A 217 -11.21 -1.86 -19.20
N GLN A 218 -11.51 -3.09 -19.63
CA GLN A 218 -12.57 -3.93 -19.03
C GLN A 218 -12.06 -5.22 -18.38
N SER A 219 -10.75 -5.34 -18.20
CA SER A 219 -10.12 -6.46 -17.53
C SER A 219 -9.17 -5.97 -16.44
N LYS A 220 -8.48 -6.91 -15.78
CA LYS A 220 -7.39 -6.60 -14.85
C LYS A 220 -6.21 -5.85 -15.49
N HIS A 221 -6.15 -5.77 -16.83
CA HIS A 221 -5.15 -4.98 -17.54
C HIS A 221 -5.48 -3.49 -17.60
N ALA A 222 -6.62 -3.07 -17.03
CA ALA A 222 -6.94 -1.65 -16.85
C ALA A 222 -5.82 -0.89 -16.13
N HIS A 223 -4.99 -1.58 -15.33
CA HIS A 223 -3.80 -1.02 -14.69
C HIS A 223 -2.79 -0.39 -15.67
N LEU A 224 -2.75 -0.79 -16.95
CA LEU A 224 -1.88 -0.15 -17.95
C LEU A 224 -2.25 1.34 -18.12
N ILE A 225 -3.51 1.68 -17.90
CA ILE A 225 -4.05 3.03 -17.99
C ILE A 225 -4.18 3.64 -16.60
N ALA A 226 -4.88 2.96 -15.70
CA ALA A 226 -5.19 3.46 -14.37
C ALA A 226 -3.98 3.47 -13.43
N GLY A 227 -2.98 2.60 -13.63
CA GLY A 227 -1.78 2.52 -12.78
C GLY A 227 -0.95 3.81 -12.79
N PRO A 228 -0.51 4.32 -13.95
CA PRO A 228 0.20 5.60 -14.02
C PRO A 228 -0.63 6.78 -13.48
N ILE A 229 -1.94 6.79 -13.75
CA ILE A 229 -2.87 7.80 -13.24
C ILE A 229 -2.96 7.73 -11.70
N ASN A 230 -3.04 6.52 -11.15
CA ASN A 230 -3.09 6.31 -9.70
C ASN A 230 -1.78 6.73 -9.02
N VAL A 231 -0.63 6.42 -9.62
CA VAL A 231 0.67 6.91 -9.13
C VAL A 231 0.73 8.43 -9.16
N PHE A 232 0.18 9.07 -10.20
CA PHE A 232 0.08 10.53 -10.27
C PHE A 232 -0.77 11.10 -9.12
N PHE A 233 -1.92 10.49 -8.83
CA PHE A 233 -2.84 10.95 -7.78
C PHE A 233 -2.55 10.40 -6.38
N SER A 234 -1.57 9.51 -6.21
CA SER A 234 -1.14 8.98 -4.91
C SER A 234 -0.67 10.08 -3.96
N ARG A 235 -0.68 9.81 -2.65
CA ARG A 235 -0.23 10.77 -1.64
C ARG A 235 1.22 11.22 -1.86
N LEU A 236 1.46 12.51 -1.60
CA LEU A 236 2.80 13.11 -1.60
C LEU A 236 3.37 13.26 -0.18
N THR A 237 2.50 13.29 0.83
CA THR A 237 2.90 13.51 2.23
C THR A 237 3.07 12.19 2.97
N ARG A 238 3.65 12.28 4.17
CA ARG A 238 3.63 11.17 5.13
C ARG A 238 2.21 10.69 5.38
N PRO A 239 2.01 9.39 5.67
CA PRO A 239 0.68 8.86 5.79
C PRO A 239 -0.07 9.46 7.00
N LYS A 240 -1.16 10.17 6.71
CA LYS A 240 -2.07 10.74 7.71
C LYS A 240 -3.52 10.51 7.28
N LEU A 241 -4.44 10.59 8.24
CA LEU A 241 -5.87 10.63 7.95
C LEU A 241 -6.34 12.09 7.76
N GLU A 242 -7.26 12.28 6.83
CA GLU A 242 -7.87 13.58 6.63
C GLU A 242 -8.87 13.92 7.74
N LYS A 243 -8.96 15.21 8.08
CA LYS A 243 -9.93 15.75 9.04
C LYS A 243 -11.35 15.69 8.46
N ILE A 244 -12.33 15.31 9.29
CA ILE A 244 -13.76 15.47 8.98
C ILE A 244 -14.20 16.88 9.38
N ASN A 245 -14.93 17.58 8.52
CA ASN A 245 -15.58 18.83 8.88
C ASN A 245 -16.96 18.54 9.52
N PHE A 246 -17.03 18.59 10.84
CA PHE A 246 -18.29 18.42 11.57
C PHE A 246 -19.20 19.65 11.54
N GLU A 247 -18.71 20.81 11.09
CA GLU A 247 -19.48 22.04 10.96
C GLU A 247 -20.26 22.10 9.63
N ASP A 248 -20.04 21.13 8.74
CA ASP A 248 -20.75 21.03 7.48
C ASP A 248 -22.15 20.43 7.69
N GLU A 249 -23.15 21.31 7.85
CA GLU A 249 -24.56 20.94 8.05
C GLU A 249 -25.17 20.19 6.85
N THR A 250 -24.48 20.11 5.71
CA THR A 250 -24.94 19.34 4.54
C THR A 250 -24.58 17.85 4.60
N GLN A 251 -23.75 17.43 5.57
CA GLN A 251 -23.35 16.03 5.71
C GLN A 251 -24.38 15.22 6.51
N GLU A 252 -25.04 14.29 5.82
CA GLU A 252 -26.00 13.36 6.44
C GLU A 252 -25.32 12.12 7.05
N SER A 253 -24.08 11.81 6.65
CA SER A 253 -23.31 10.68 7.16
C SER A 253 -21.80 10.97 7.12
N PHE A 254 -21.06 10.29 7.98
CA PHE A 254 -19.62 10.45 8.10
C PHE A 254 -18.90 9.18 7.64
N GLY A 255 -17.74 9.31 7.01
CA GLY A 255 -17.03 8.17 6.42
C GLY A 255 -17.64 7.71 5.10
N VAL A 256 -17.53 6.41 4.83
CA VAL A 256 -17.99 5.77 3.58
C VAL A 256 -18.94 4.62 3.90
N GLY A 257 -20.23 4.82 3.63
CA GLY A 257 -21.27 3.79 3.73
C GLY A 257 -21.71 3.24 2.38
N LYS A 258 -21.49 4.00 1.31
CA LYS A 258 -21.82 3.66 -0.08
C LYS A 258 -20.60 3.88 -0.98
N ILE A 259 -20.56 3.23 -2.15
CA ILE A 259 -19.39 3.33 -3.03
C ILE A 259 -19.17 4.76 -3.56
N GLU A 260 -20.25 5.51 -3.70
CA GLU A 260 -20.32 6.91 -4.11
C GLU A 260 -19.73 7.86 -3.05
N ASP A 261 -19.61 7.42 -1.79
CA ASP A 261 -19.02 8.22 -0.72
C ASP A 261 -17.50 8.28 -0.81
N PHE A 262 -16.87 7.33 -1.52
CA PHE A 262 -15.43 7.39 -1.79
C PHE A 262 -15.09 8.57 -2.70
N LYS A 263 -13.87 9.08 -2.54
CA LYS A 263 -13.30 10.08 -3.43
C LYS A 263 -13.07 9.52 -4.83
N GLN A 264 -13.15 10.38 -5.84
CA GLN A 264 -12.82 10.00 -7.22
C GLN A 264 -11.39 9.42 -7.35
N THR A 265 -10.43 9.96 -6.59
CA THR A 265 -9.06 9.42 -6.53
C THR A 265 -9.01 8.02 -5.90
N GLN A 266 -9.80 7.76 -4.85
CA GLN A 266 -9.94 6.43 -4.25
C GLN A 266 -10.63 5.43 -5.21
N LEU A 267 -11.52 5.89 -6.10
CA LEU A 267 -12.15 5.04 -7.11
C LEU A 267 -11.24 4.72 -8.31
N ILE A 268 -10.33 5.63 -8.69
CA ILE A 268 -9.28 5.34 -9.69
C ILE A 268 -8.41 4.16 -9.23
N ASP A 269 -8.10 4.12 -7.92
CA ASP A 269 -7.30 3.08 -7.29
C ASP A 269 -7.81 1.66 -7.55
N LEU A 270 -9.13 1.52 -7.67
CA LEU A 270 -9.81 0.25 -7.88
C LEU A 270 -9.49 -0.36 -9.24
N TYR A 271 -9.31 0.48 -10.26
CA TYR A 271 -8.94 0.06 -11.62
C TYR A 271 -7.42 -0.10 -11.82
N ALA A 272 -6.61 0.46 -10.91
CA ALA A 272 -5.15 0.35 -10.95
C ALA A 272 -4.64 -1.02 -10.47
N CYS A 273 -5.45 -1.78 -9.73
CA CYS A 273 -5.03 -3.06 -9.16
C CYS A 273 -4.58 -4.07 -10.23
N VAL A 274 -3.36 -4.58 -10.06
CA VAL A 274 -2.72 -5.55 -10.98
C VAL A 274 -3.11 -7.00 -10.66
N GLU A 275 -3.80 -7.25 -9.53
CA GLU A 275 -4.09 -8.61 -9.04
C GLU A 275 -2.82 -9.45 -8.82
N CYS A 276 -1.73 -8.81 -8.39
CA CYS A 276 -0.43 -9.46 -8.18
C CYS A 276 -0.28 -10.15 -6.81
N GLY A 277 -1.21 -9.90 -5.87
CA GLY A 277 -1.26 -10.52 -4.54
C GLY A 277 -0.13 -10.13 -3.57
N ARG A 278 0.74 -9.16 -3.89
CA ARG A 278 1.83 -8.74 -3.00
C ARG A 278 1.31 -8.14 -1.69
N CYS A 279 0.28 -7.31 -1.79
CA CYS A 279 -0.37 -6.69 -0.65
C CYS A 279 -1.00 -7.74 0.28
N THR A 280 -1.62 -8.77 -0.28
CA THR A 280 -2.16 -9.93 0.45
C THR A 280 -1.07 -10.76 1.12
N ASN A 281 0.03 -11.07 0.42
CA ASN A 281 1.13 -11.86 0.99
C ASN A 281 1.84 -11.17 2.16
N MET A 282 1.92 -9.85 2.14
CA MET A 282 2.60 -9.09 3.19
C MET A 282 1.64 -8.65 4.31
N CYS A 283 0.33 -8.83 4.13
CA CYS A 283 -0.68 -8.50 5.12
C CYS A 283 -0.59 -9.45 6.33
N PRO A 284 -0.35 -8.92 7.55
CA PRO A 284 -0.31 -9.73 8.76
C PRO A 284 -1.64 -10.45 9.04
N ALA A 285 -2.77 -9.82 8.71
CA ALA A 285 -4.09 -10.41 8.90
C ALA A 285 -4.28 -11.64 8.01
N THR A 286 -4.04 -11.51 6.71
CA THR A 286 -4.13 -12.66 5.77
C THR A 286 -3.15 -13.76 6.18
N GLY A 287 -1.89 -13.39 6.47
CA GLY A 287 -0.84 -14.35 6.80
C GLY A 287 -1.09 -15.14 8.08
N THR A 288 -2.05 -14.71 8.91
CA THR A 288 -2.46 -15.40 10.13
C THR A 288 -3.85 -16.03 10.03
N GLY A 289 -4.42 -16.14 8.83
CA GLY A 289 -5.69 -16.83 8.59
C GLY A 289 -6.94 -15.98 8.83
N LYS A 290 -6.82 -14.66 8.96
CA LYS A 290 -7.98 -13.75 9.05
C LYS A 290 -8.54 -13.42 7.67
N MET A 291 -9.81 -13.01 7.63
CA MET A 291 -10.56 -12.80 6.38
C MET A 291 -10.00 -11.70 5.49
N LEU A 292 -9.39 -10.65 6.06
CA LEU A 292 -8.89 -9.51 5.29
C LEU A 292 -7.82 -9.92 4.26
N SER A 293 -8.11 -9.66 2.98
CA SER A 293 -7.15 -9.66 1.87
C SER A 293 -7.17 -8.28 1.22
N PRO A 294 -6.10 -7.46 1.33
CA PRO A 294 -6.05 -6.13 0.71
C PRO A 294 -6.30 -6.15 -0.80
N MET A 295 -5.85 -7.19 -1.51
CA MET A 295 -6.16 -7.35 -2.93
C MET A 295 -7.66 -7.55 -3.15
N ASP A 296 -8.28 -8.48 -2.42
CA ASP A 296 -9.69 -8.81 -2.64
C ASP A 296 -10.61 -7.68 -2.15
N LEU A 297 -10.22 -6.90 -1.14
CA LEU A 297 -10.87 -5.63 -0.77
C LEU A 297 -10.99 -4.72 -2.00
N ILE A 298 -9.87 -4.46 -2.70
CA ILE A 298 -9.87 -3.59 -3.88
C ILE A 298 -10.73 -4.18 -5.02
N LEU A 299 -10.69 -5.50 -5.22
CA LEU A 299 -11.47 -6.16 -6.27
C LEU A 299 -12.98 -6.12 -5.98
N LYS A 300 -13.38 -6.41 -4.74
CA LYS A 300 -14.79 -6.32 -4.30
C LYS A 300 -15.32 -4.91 -4.47
N LEU A 301 -14.55 -3.89 -4.05
CA LEU A 301 -14.90 -2.48 -4.27
C LEU A 301 -15.00 -2.12 -5.76
N ARG A 302 -14.06 -2.57 -6.59
CA ARG A 302 -14.07 -2.35 -8.05
C ARG A 302 -15.31 -2.96 -8.71
N ASP A 303 -15.60 -4.20 -8.36
CA ASP A 303 -16.71 -4.96 -8.95
C ASP A 303 -18.04 -4.34 -8.50
N HIS A 304 -18.16 -3.93 -7.24
CA HIS A 304 -19.31 -3.19 -6.74
C HIS A 304 -19.47 -1.82 -7.40
N LEU A 305 -18.39 -1.05 -7.59
CA LEU A 305 -18.41 0.20 -8.38
C LEU A 305 -18.89 -0.05 -9.81
N THR A 306 -18.49 -1.17 -10.42
CA THR A 306 -18.89 -1.53 -11.78
C THR A 306 -20.38 -1.82 -11.85
N GLU A 307 -20.93 -2.56 -10.88
CA GLU A 307 -22.35 -2.89 -10.80
C GLU A 307 -23.21 -1.65 -10.49
N LYS A 308 -22.85 -0.87 -9.47
CA LYS A 308 -23.51 0.41 -9.12
C LYS A 308 -23.43 1.41 -10.26
N GLY A 309 -22.25 1.55 -10.86
CA GLY A 309 -22.03 2.42 -12.01
C GLY A 309 -22.91 2.07 -13.20
N ALA A 310 -23.07 0.78 -13.49
CA ALA A 310 -23.96 0.30 -14.54
C ALA A 310 -25.43 0.63 -14.26
N ALA A 311 -25.89 0.38 -13.02
CA ALA A 311 -27.26 0.65 -12.61
C ALA A 311 -27.60 2.15 -12.59
N ILE A 312 -26.67 3.03 -12.20
CA ILE A 312 -26.93 4.47 -12.07
C ILE A 312 -26.77 5.21 -13.41
N THR A 313 -25.78 4.83 -14.21
CA THR A 313 -25.46 5.57 -15.45
C THR A 313 -26.06 4.94 -16.71
N SER A 314 -26.65 3.75 -16.59
CA SER A 314 -27.22 2.96 -17.68
C SER A 314 -26.20 2.61 -18.78
N LYS A 315 -24.90 2.69 -18.47
CA LYS A 315 -23.79 2.36 -19.39
C LYS A 315 -23.32 0.94 -19.15
N ALA A 316 -23.18 0.16 -20.22
CA ALA A 316 -22.72 -1.21 -20.17
C ALA A 316 -21.21 -1.28 -19.83
N PRO A 317 -20.82 -1.98 -18.75
CA PRO A 317 -19.41 -2.09 -18.38
C PRO A 317 -18.58 -3.00 -19.28
N TRP A 318 -19.19 -3.89 -20.08
CA TRP A 318 -18.47 -4.78 -20.99
C TRP A 318 -18.99 -4.71 -22.42
N VAL A 319 -18.06 -4.62 -23.37
CA VAL A 319 -18.34 -4.54 -24.80
C VAL A 319 -17.44 -5.47 -25.62
N PRO A 320 -17.87 -5.92 -26.81
CA PRO A 320 -19.16 -5.64 -27.45
C PRO A 320 -20.33 -6.28 -26.70
N THR A 321 -21.43 -5.53 -26.54
CA THR A 321 -22.54 -5.90 -25.62
C THR A 321 -23.16 -7.25 -25.95
N PHE A 322 -23.26 -7.62 -27.22
CA PHE A 322 -23.80 -8.93 -27.63
C PHE A 322 -22.98 -10.11 -27.09
N ALA A 323 -21.66 -9.96 -26.95
CA ALA A 323 -20.78 -11.01 -26.44
C ALA A 323 -20.80 -11.09 -24.89
N PHE A 324 -21.27 -10.03 -24.22
CA PHE A 324 -21.29 -9.92 -22.77
C PHE A 324 -22.70 -9.69 -22.20
N ALA A 325 -23.76 -10.01 -22.95
CA ALA A 325 -25.15 -9.71 -22.57
C ALA A 325 -25.56 -10.34 -21.23
N ASN A 326 -25.00 -11.51 -20.91
CA ASN A 326 -25.30 -12.26 -19.68
C ASN A 326 -24.45 -11.86 -18.47
N THR A 327 -23.60 -10.84 -18.59
CA THR A 327 -22.83 -10.35 -17.45
C THR A 327 -23.72 -9.47 -16.56
N LYS A 328 -23.60 -9.61 -15.24
CA LYS A 328 -24.45 -8.92 -14.26
C LYS A 328 -24.52 -7.41 -14.48
N GLY A 329 -23.38 -6.74 -14.62
CA GLY A 329 -23.34 -5.30 -14.92
C GLY A 329 -23.95 -4.90 -16.28
N ASN A 330 -23.90 -5.72 -17.34
CA ASN A 330 -24.62 -5.38 -18.58
C ASN A 330 -26.13 -5.55 -18.39
N GLN A 331 -26.59 -6.60 -17.69
CA GLN A 331 -28.00 -6.77 -17.33
C GLN A 331 -28.52 -5.58 -16.51
N LEU A 332 -27.76 -5.15 -15.50
CA LEU A 332 -28.07 -3.96 -14.70
C LEU A 332 -28.17 -2.69 -15.56
N ALA A 333 -27.21 -2.47 -16.48
CA ALA A 333 -27.25 -1.34 -17.39
C ALA A 333 -28.49 -1.36 -18.29
N PHE A 334 -28.89 -2.53 -18.81
CA PHE A 334 -30.08 -2.65 -19.66
C PHE A 334 -31.37 -2.47 -18.87
N MET A 335 -31.47 -3.02 -17.65
CA MET A 335 -32.61 -2.78 -16.77
C MET A 335 -32.76 -1.30 -16.43
N ALA A 336 -31.64 -0.60 -16.21
CA ALA A 336 -31.62 0.84 -15.96
C ALA A 336 -31.93 1.71 -17.19
N GLN A 337 -31.98 1.13 -18.40
CA GLN A 337 -32.50 1.81 -19.61
C GLN A 337 -34.00 1.58 -19.80
N GLY A 338 -34.60 0.68 -19.03
CA GLY A 338 -36.02 0.32 -19.07
C GLY A 338 -36.94 1.40 -18.48
N THR A 339 -38.18 1.01 -18.16
CA THR A 339 -39.13 1.93 -17.53
C THR A 339 -38.68 2.33 -16.11
N GLN A 340 -39.17 3.46 -15.59
CA GLN A 340 -38.88 3.87 -14.20
C GLN A 340 -39.22 2.77 -13.18
N GLU A 341 -40.29 2.01 -13.41
CA GLU A 341 -40.66 0.85 -12.60
C GLU A 341 -39.58 -0.25 -12.62
N GLN A 342 -39.01 -0.56 -13.79
CA GLN A 342 -37.93 -1.55 -13.91
C GLN A 342 -36.63 -1.08 -13.24
N ALA A 343 -36.28 0.21 -13.36
CA ALA A 343 -35.12 0.77 -12.68
C ALA A 343 -35.28 0.76 -11.15
N ALA A 344 -36.50 0.98 -10.64
CA ALA A 344 -36.80 0.96 -9.21
C ALA A 344 -36.71 -0.44 -8.56
N THR A 345 -36.75 -1.52 -9.35
CA THR A 345 -36.57 -2.90 -8.86
C THR A 345 -35.11 -3.33 -8.68
N ILE A 346 -34.15 -2.47 -9.03
CA ILE A 346 -32.72 -2.80 -8.93
C ILE A 346 -32.29 -2.74 -7.46
N GLU A 347 -32.34 -3.89 -6.79
CA GLU A 347 -31.70 -4.09 -5.49
C GLU A 347 -30.22 -4.42 -5.68
N LEU A 348 -29.36 -3.64 -5.05
CA LEU A 348 -27.91 -3.84 -5.06
C LEU A 348 -27.43 -4.12 -3.64
N PRO A 349 -26.41 -4.97 -3.48
CA PRO A 349 -25.86 -5.29 -2.17
C PRO A 349 -25.35 -4.03 -1.45
N ASN A 350 -25.46 -4.02 -0.13
CA ASN A 350 -24.88 -2.96 0.69
C ASN A 350 -23.36 -3.04 0.65
N LEU A 351 -22.69 -1.88 0.69
CA LEU A 351 -21.23 -1.84 0.65
C LEU A 351 -20.61 -2.56 1.86
N ILE A 352 -21.16 -2.34 3.04
CA ILE A 352 -20.74 -2.99 4.28
C ILE A 352 -21.77 -4.06 4.63
N GLY A 353 -21.28 -5.24 5.03
CA GLY A 353 -22.09 -6.44 5.25
C GLY A 353 -22.06 -7.38 4.04
N ASP A 354 -22.61 -6.94 2.91
CA ASP A 354 -22.77 -7.80 1.72
C ASP A 354 -21.51 -7.84 0.83
N VAL A 355 -20.92 -6.66 0.54
CA VAL A 355 -19.71 -6.57 -0.32
C VAL A 355 -18.44 -6.73 0.50
N ILE A 356 -18.25 -5.88 1.51
CA ILE A 356 -17.15 -5.94 2.47
C ILE A 356 -17.71 -6.28 3.85
N THR A 357 -17.23 -7.36 4.45
CA THR A 357 -17.69 -7.77 5.78
C THR A 357 -17.07 -6.90 6.88
N GLU A 358 -17.75 -6.77 8.01
CA GLU A 358 -17.18 -6.09 9.18
C GLU A 358 -15.91 -6.79 9.69
N GLU A 359 -15.83 -8.12 9.61
CA GLU A 359 -14.62 -8.87 9.98
C GLU A 359 -13.40 -8.44 9.14
N GLU A 360 -13.57 -8.26 7.82
CA GLU A 360 -12.51 -7.74 6.96
C GLU A 360 -12.07 -6.33 7.37
N ILE A 361 -13.02 -5.46 7.71
CA ILE A 361 -12.76 -4.07 8.12
C ILE A 361 -11.96 -4.05 9.44
N TRP A 362 -12.39 -4.83 10.43
CA TRP A 362 -11.81 -4.81 11.77
C TRP A 362 -10.50 -5.61 11.87
N ALA A 363 -10.22 -6.55 10.97
CA ALA A 363 -8.94 -7.28 10.94
C ALA A 363 -7.72 -6.42 10.54
N CYS A 364 -7.92 -5.19 10.03
CA CYS A 364 -6.83 -4.31 9.63
C CYS A 364 -6.11 -3.68 10.84
N THR A 365 -4.81 -3.91 10.96
CA THR A 365 -3.95 -3.31 12.01
C THR A 365 -3.36 -1.95 11.63
N THR A 366 -3.85 -1.34 10.54
CA THR A 366 -3.36 -0.08 9.95
C THR A 366 -1.85 -0.03 9.69
N CYS A 367 -1.16 -1.17 9.58
CA CYS A 367 0.31 -1.17 9.53
C CYS A 367 0.92 -0.69 8.20
N ARG A 368 0.14 -0.51 7.13
CA ARG A 368 0.54 -0.09 5.77
C ARG A 368 1.58 -0.96 5.05
N ASN A 369 1.81 -2.20 5.49
CA ASN A 369 2.70 -3.11 4.74
C ASN A 369 2.13 -3.41 3.33
N CYS A 370 0.81 -3.55 3.20
CA CYS A 370 0.14 -3.75 1.92
C CYS A 370 0.40 -2.62 0.90
N GLU A 371 0.42 -1.37 1.36
CA GLU A 371 0.64 -0.18 0.53
C GLU A 371 2.10 -0.02 0.16
N ASP A 372 3.03 -0.31 1.09
CA ASP A 372 4.47 -0.25 0.79
C ASP A 372 4.88 -1.23 -0.32
N GLN A 373 4.16 -2.35 -0.43
CA GLN A 373 4.42 -3.44 -1.36
C GLN A 373 3.64 -3.31 -2.68
N CYS A 374 2.75 -2.32 -2.78
CA CYS A 374 1.94 -2.11 -3.97
C CYS A 374 2.73 -1.41 -5.08
N PRO A 375 2.91 -2.02 -6.27
CA PRO A 375 3.66 -1.40 -7.37
C PRO A 375 2.94 -0.22 -8.01
N VAL A 376 1.62 -0.18 -7.90
CA VAL A 376 0.73 0.86 -8.46
C VAL A 376 0.23 1.83 -7.39
N MET A 377 0.85 1.81 -6.20
CA MET A 377 0.58 2.75 -5.10
C MET A 377 -0.84 2.72 -4.52
N ASN A 378 -1.53 1.56 -4.59
CA ASN A 378 -2.85 1.46 -3.98
C ASN A 378 -2.87 1.70 -2.47
N GLU A 379 -3.82 2.54 -2.06
CA GLU A 379 -4.02 2.97 -0.66
C GLU A 379 -5.19 2.18 -0.06
N HIS A 380 -4.88 1.23 0.81
CA HIS A 380 -5.88 0.31 1.38
C HIS A 380 -6.36 0.78 2.74
N VAL A 381 -5.47 1.33 3.56
CA VAL A 381 -5.73 1.65 4.97
C VAL A 381 -6.74 2.79 5.08
N ASP A 382 -6.60 3.84 4.27
CA ASP A 382 -7.51 4.98 4.29
C ASP A 382 -8.95 4.57 3.96
N LYS A 383 -9.12 3.70 2.95
CA LYS A 383 -10.45 3.16 2.60
C LYS A 383 -11.07 2.38 3.76
N ILE A 384 -10.28 1.54 4.43
CA ILE A 384 -10.76 0.78 5.59
C ILE A 384 -11.14 1.71 6.73
N ILE A 385 -10.36 2.75 6.99
CA ILE A 385 -10.66 3.73 8.05
C ILE A 385 -11.91 4.52 7.72
N ASP A 386 -12.13 4.89 6.47
CA ASP A 386 -13.36 5.57 6.05
C ASP A 386 -14.60 4.68 6.22
N LEU A 387 -14.48 3.36 5.96
CA LEU A 387 -15.54 2.39 6.30
C LEU A 387 -15.78 2.31 7.82
N ARG A 388 -14.71 2.31 8.63
CA ARG A 388 -14.82 2.34 10.10
C ARG A 388 -15.48 3.62 10.62
N ARG A 389 -15.15 4.77 10.02
CA ARG A 389 -15.77 6.06 10.35
C ARG A 389 -17.28 6.01 10.16
N TYR A 390 -17.75 5.37 9.07
CA TYR A 390 -19.18 5.17 8.86
C TYR A 390 -19.81 4.25 9.90
N LEU A 391 -19.19 3.11 10.17
CA LEU A 391 -19.67 2.19 11.21
C LEU A 391 -19.79 2.87 12.57
N VAL A 392 -18.79 3.65 12.98
CA VAL A 392 -18.75 4.26 14.31
C VAL A 392 -19.59 5.53 14.42
N LEU A 393 -19.45 6.46 13.48
CA LEU A 393 -20.06 7.80 13.57
C LEU A 393 -21.49 7.86 13.03
N THR A 394 -21.88 6.95 12.14
CA THR A 394 -23.22 6.95 11.53
C THR A 394 -24.06 5.77 12.01
N GLU A 395 -23.51 4.55 12.04
CA GLU A 395 -24.25 3.36 12.47
C GLU A 395 -24.18 3.08 13.97
N GLY A 396 -23.27 3.74 14.71
CA GLY A 396 -23.04 3.46 16.13
C GLY A 396 -22.52 2.04 16.40
N LYS A 397 -21.91 1.39 15.41
CA LYS A 397 -21.41 0.01 15.47
C LYS A 397 -19.91 -0.01 15.77
N LEU A 398 -19.57 -0.58 16.92
CA LEU A 398 -18.20 -0.85 17.33
C LEU A 398 -18.14 -2.12 18.18
N ASN A 399 -17.01 -2.82 18.14
CA ASN A 399 -16.76 -3.94 19.05
C ASN A 399 -16.91 -3.48 20.53
N PRO A 400 -17.56 -4.26 21.41
CA PRO A 400 -17.78 -3.86 22.81
C PRO A 400 -16.52 -3.52 23.61
N ASP A 401 -15.40 -4.21 23.36
CA ASP A 401 -14.14 -3.97 24.07
C ASP A 401 -13.50 -2.65 23.59
N ALA A 402 -13.53 -2.40 22.28
CA ALA A 402 -13.13 -1.13 21.71
C ALA A 402 -14.04 0.03 22.20
N GLN A 403 -15.35 -0.19 22.28
CA GLN A 403 -16.31 0.79 22.83
C GLN A 403 -15.98 1.14 24.28
N ARG A 404 -15.66 0.14 25.10
CA ARG A 404 -15.24 0.35 26.49
C ARG A 404 -13.98 1.23 26.57
N ALA A 405 -12.97 0.94 25.74
CA ALA A 405 -11.77 1.76 25.68
C ALA A 405 -12.09 3.21 25.25
N MET A 406 -13.02 3.41 24.30
CA MET A 406 -13.44 4.76 23.87
C MET A 406 -14.13 5.54 24.99
N THR A 407 -15.10 4.93 25.66
CA THR A 407 -15.79 5.55 26.81
C THR A 407 -14.81 5.87 27.95
N ASN A 408 -13.82 5.02 28.19
CA ASN A 408 -12.79 5.28 29.17
C ASN A 408 -11.91 6.47 28.78
N ILE A 409 -11.50 6.57 27.51
CA ILE A 409 -10.74 7.72 27.00
C ILE A 409 -11.54 9.01 27.15
N GLU A 410 -12.81 9.01 26.78
CA GLU A 410 -13.70 10.17 26.90
C GLU A 410 -13.82 10.63 28.36
N ARG A 411 -14.07 9.70 29.29
CA ARG A 411 -14.33 10.04 30.70
C ARG A 411 -13.08 10.32 31.52
N GLN A 412 -12.00 9.57 31.30
CA GLN A 412 -10.81 9.55 32.14
C GLN A 412 -9.53 9.98 31.40
N GLY A 413 -9.59 10.22 30.09
CA GLY A 413 -8.41 10.57 29.28
C GLY A 413 -7.45 9.40 29.06
N ASN A 414 -7.84 8.16 29.37
CA ASN A 414 -7.02 6.96 29.16
C ASN A 414 -7.90 5.72 28.89
N PRO A 415 -7.40 4.74 28.12
CA PRO A 415 -8.19 3.58 27.69
C PRO A 415 -8.52 2.58 28.80
N TRP A 416 -7.79 2.57 29.91
CA TRP A 416 -8.03 1.68 31.05
C TRP A 416 -9.09 2.19 32.04
N GLY A 417 -9.54 3.43 31.89
CA GLY A 417 -10.53 4.03 32.81
C GLY A 417 -9.96 4.31 34.20
N LEU A 418 -8.64 4.35 34.34
CA LEU A 418 -7.95 4.68 35.58
C LEU A 418 -8.11 6.16 35.91
N ASN A 419 -8.00 6.52 37.18
CA ASN A 419 -8.23 7.88 37.63
C ASN A 419 -7.18 8.83 37.05
N ARG A 420 -7.62 9.89 36.36
CA ARG A 420 -6.72 10.89 35.75
C ARG A 420 -5.78 11.59 36.74
N LYS A 421 -6.09 11.59 38.03
CA LYS A 421 -5.24 12.16 39.10
C LYS A 421 -4.03 11.29 39.45
N GLU A 422 -4.00 10.05 38.99
CA GLU A 422 -2.92 9.09 39.22
C GLU A 422 -1.93 9.06 38.05
N LYS A 423 -2.13 9.90 37.03
CA LYS A 423 -1.40 9.84 35.77
C LYS A 423 0.08 10.16 35.90
N GLU A 424 0.46 10.92 36.92
CA GLU A 424 1.87 11.26 37.19
C GLU A 424 2.54 10.37 38.25
N ASN A 425 1.81 9.44 38.88
CA ASN A 425 2.32 8.60 39.97
C ASN A 425 3.54 7.75 39.57
N TRP A 426 3.61 7.33 38.31
CA TRP A 426 4.73 6.54 37.79
C TRP A 426 6.09 7.21 37.99
N ARG A 427 6.13 8.55 38.07
CA ARG A 427 7.37 9.31 38.25
C ARG A 427 7.99 9.11 39.63
N GLU A 428 7.20 8.66 40.60
CA GLU A 428 7.63 8.44 42.00
C GLU A 428 8.18 7.02 42.21
N LEU A 429 8.11 6.15 41.19
CA LEU A 429 8.61 4.78 41.28
C LEU A 429 10.14 4.68 41.38
N ARG A 430 10.86 5.76 41.07
CA ARG A 430 12.32 5.85 41.17
C ARG A 430 12.75 7.21 41.70
N GLU A 431 13.35 7.20 42.88
CA GLU A 431 13.83 8.42 43.55
C GLU A 431 15.08 9.01 42.86
N ASP A 432 15.81 8.21 42.09
CA ASP A 432 17.03 8.63 41.38
C ASP A 432 16.78 9.40 40.08
N VAL A 433 15.51 9.64 39.71
CA VAL A 433 15.12 10.27 38.45
C VAL A 433 14.32 11.55 38.71
N ARG A 434 14.79 12.69 38.21
CA ARG A 434 14.10 13.98 38.35
C ARG A 434 13.17 14.20 37.16
N ILE A 435 11.85 14.18 37.41
CA ILE A 435 10.79 14.30 36.40
C ILE A 435 9.85 15.46 36.79
N PRO A 436 10.20 16.72 36.47
CA PRO A 436 9.38 17.85 36.84
C PRO A 436 8.14 17.98 35.93
N THR A 437 7.05 18.47 36.49
CA THR A 437 5.89 18.91 35.70
C THR A 437 6.13 20.31 35.15
N VAL A 438 5.44 20.68 34.07
CA VAL A 438 5.42 22.06 33.55
C VAL A 438 5.10 23.07 34.65
N LYS A 439 4.13 22.74 35.53
CA LYS A 439 3.73 23.59 36.66
C LYS A 439 4.87 23.80 37.66
N GLU A 440 5.61 22.74 37.98
CA GLU A 440 6.76 22.82 38.91
C GLU A 440 7.88 23.66 38.30
N MET A 441 8.19 23.49 37.01
CA MET A 441 9.20 24.29 36.33
C MET A 441 8.82 25.77 36.26
N GLN A 442 7.56 26.08 35.90
CA GLN A 442 7.04 27.45 35.92
C GLN A 442 7.14 28.09 37.31
N LYS A 443 6.80 27.35 38.37
CA LYS A 443 6.91 27.85 39.76
C LYS A 443 8.37 28.09 40.16
N ALA A 444 9.30 27.29 39.67
CA ALA A 444 10.73 27.44 39.91
C ALA A 444 11.39 28.52 39.04
N GLY A 445 10.67 29.11 38.07
CA GLY A 445 11.25 30.01 37.08
C GLY A 445 12.22 29.32 36.11
N GLU A 446 12.10 27.99 35.96
CA GLU A 446 12.92 27.18 35.06
C GLU A 446 12.21 26.99 33.71
N GLU A 447 12.96 27.10 32.62
CA GLU A 447 12.49 26.73 31.27
C GLU A 447 12.83 25.26 30.94
N PHE A 448 11.95 24.60 30.18
CA PHE A 448 12.20 23.28 29.62
C PHE A 448 12.41 23.37 28.10
N GLU A 449 13.23 22.48 27.56
CA GLU A 449 13.45 22.37 26.11
C GLU A 449 12.42 21.45 25.46
N TYR A 450 12.15 20.30 26.09
CA TYR A 450 11.24 19.28 25.58
C TYR A 450 10.05 19.07 26.51
N LEU A 451 8.84 19.06 25.96
CA LEU A 451 7.73 18.37 26.60
C LEU A 451 7.92 16.87 26.37
N PHE A 452 8.16 16.12 27.45
CA PHE A 452 8.07 14.67 27.38
C PHE A 452 6.59 14.25 27.47
N TRP A 453 6.01 13.90 26.31
CA TRP A 453 4.70 13.29 26.25
C TRP A 453 4.80 11.82 26.61
N VAL A 454 4.25 11.48 27.78
CA VAL A 454 4.37 10.15 28.37
C VAL A 454 3.34 9.20 27.76
N GLY A 455 2.15 9.74 27.46
CA GLY A 455 1.02 9.01 26.93
C GLY A 455 0.36 8.08 27.95
N SER A 456 -0.77 7.46 27.58
CA SER A 456 -1.45 6.54 28.49
C SER A 456 -0.60 5.31 28.82
N MET A 457 0.20 4.80 27.87
CA MET A 457 1.09 3.65 28.10
C MET A 457 2.13 3.96 29.18
N GLY A 458 2.95 4.99 28.97
CA GLY A 458 4.03 5.32 29.90
C GLY A 458 3.52 5.73 31.30
N SER A 459 2.29 6.24 31.40
CA SER A 459 1.70 6.62 32.68
C SER A 459 1.09 5.45 33.46
N PHE A 460 0.43 4.52 32.80
CA PHE A 460 -0.46 3.55 33.46
C PHE A 460 -0.08 2.08 33.25
N ASP A 461 0.60 1.74 32.15
CA ASP A 461 1.02 0.37 31.89
C ASP A 461 2.35 0.08 32.59
N ASN A 462 2.36 -0.88 33.52
CA ASN A 462 3.53 -1.23 34.35
C ASN A 462 4.78 -1.55 33.52
N ARG A 463 4.61 -2.17 32.34
CA ARG A 463 5.73 -2.48 31.45
C ARG A 463 6.30 -1.21 30.82
N SER A 464 5.44 -0.31 30.38
CA SER A 464 5.80 0.94 29.71
C SER A 464 6.29 2.03 30.65
N GLN A 465 5.88 2.01 31.93
CA GLN A 465 6.44 2.88 32.96
C GLN A 465 7.95 2.70 33.09
N LYS A 466 8.47 1.47 32.96
CA LYS A 466 9.92 1.20 32.95
C LYS A 466 10.65 1.90 31.80
N ILE A 467 10.01 1.96 30.63
CA ILE A 467 10.54 2.67 29.45
C ILE A 467 10.59 4.18 29.72
N ALA A 468 9.49 4.74 30.25
CA ALA A 468 9.41 6.16 30.57
C ALA A 468 10.46 6.59 31.62
N LEU A 469 10.66 5.76 32.64
CA LEU A 469 11.68 5.98 33.68
C LEU A 469 13.11 5.87 33.12
N ALA A 470 13.41 4.83 32.35
CA ALA A 470 14.71 4.65 31.70
C ALA A 470 15.04 5.84 30.79
N PHE A 471 14.07 6.27 29.99
CA PHE A 471 14.22 7.42 29.12
C PHE A 471 14.44 8.72 29.91
N ALA A 472 13.63 8.98 30.95
CA ALA A 472 13.78 10.16 31.80
C ALA A 472 15.16 10.21 32.49
N ARG A 473 15.66 9.07 32.98
CA ARG A 473 16.99 8.97 33.58
C ARG A 473 18.11 9.27 32.58
N LEU A 474 18.00 8.74 31.36
CA LEU A 474 18.93 9.06 30.27
C LEU A 474 18.88 10.56 29.91
N LEU A 475 17.71 11.19 29.91
CA LEU A 475 17.62 12.64 29.72
C LEU A 475 18.27 13.44 30.86
N ASN A 476 18.13 13.00 32.11
CA ASN A 476 18.81 13.62 33.26
C ASN A 476 20.33 13.54 33.12
N GLU A 477 20.89 12.36 32.81
CA GLU A 477 22.33 12.16 32.61
C GLU A 477 22.88 12.98 31.44
N ALA A 478 22.12 13.04 30.34
CA ALA A 478 22.50 13.85 29.19
C ALA A 478 22.41 15.37 29.46
N GLY A 479 21.83 15.81 30.58
CA GLY A 479 21.57 17.21 30.90
C GLY A 479 20.50 17.85 30.02
N VAL A 480 19.54 17.07 29.51
CA VAL A 480 18.41 17.58 28.72
C VAL A 480 17.33 18.10 29.67
N LYS A 481 16.94 19.37 29.50
CA LYS A 481 15.85 19.97 30.29
C LYS A 481 14.51 19.57 29.69
N PHE A 482 13.71 18.80 30.44
CA PHE A 482 12.38 18.39 30.00
C PHE A 482 11.36 18.55 31.12
N ALA A 483 10.08 18.61 30.74
CA ALA A 483 8.94 18.60 31.65
C ALA A 483 7.86 17.63 31.16
N ILE A 484 7.00 17.16 32.07
CA ILE A 484 5.76 16.46 31.74
C ILE A 484 4.54 17.35 31.99
N LEU A 485 3.43 17.11 31.30
CA LEU A 485 2.16 17.77 31.59
C LEU A 485 1.52 17.28 32.93
N GLY A 486 1.99 16.15 33.44
CA GLY A 486 1.50 15.54 34.67
C GLY A 486 0.02 15.13 34.54
N ASN A 487 -0.75 15.36 35.60
CA ASN A 487 -2.18 15.05 35.66
C ASN A 487 -3.08 15.81 34.65
N LYS A 488 -2.54 16.76 33.88
CA LYS A 488 -3.28 17.44 32.81
C LYS A 488 -3.20 16.74 31.45
N GLU A 489 -2.23 15.85 31.27
CA GLU A 489 -2.05 15.13 30.01
C GLU A 489 -3.26 14.21 29.74
N LYS A 490 -3.82 14.24 28.53
CA LYS A 490 -4.90 13.33 28.10
C LYS A 490 -4.36 12.25 27.14
N ASN A 491 -5.25 11.52 26.49
CA ASN A 491 -4.88 10.62 25.41
C ASN A 491 -4.48 11.41 24.15
N SER A 492 -3.57 10.89 23.33
CA SER A 492 -3.15 11.53 22.07
C SER A 492 -4.26 11.56 21.01
N GLY A 493 -5.24 10.65 21.13
CA GLY A 493 -6.34 10.49 20.20
C GLY A 493 -6.08 9.49 19.07
N ASP A 494 -4.89 8.86 18.99
CA ASP A 494 -4.60 7.88 17.93
C ASP A 494 -5.63 6.74 17.90
N THR A 495 -5.90 6.10 19.04
CA THR A 495 -6.85 4.98 19.12
C THR A 495 -8.26 5.38 18.64
N PRO A 496 -8.92 6.43 19.19
CA PRO A 496 -10.19 6.91 18.66
C PRO A 496 -10.16 7.13 17.14
N ARG A 497 -9.11 7.78 16.65
CA ARG A 497 -9.00 8.09 15.22
C ARG A 497 -8.90 6.85 14.34
N ARG A 498 -8.13 5.83 14.76
CA ARG A 498 -7.98 4.57 13.99
C ARG A 498 -9.18 3.64 14.07
N LEU A 499 -9.99 3.76 15.12
CA LEU A 499 -11.26 3.06 15.25
C LEU A 499 -12.39 3.75 14.47
N GLY A 500 -12.18 4.99 14.01
CA GLY A 500 -13.17 5.74 13.24
C GLY A 500 -13.95 6.77 14.05
N ASN A 501 -13.67 6.91 15.36
CA ASN A 501 -14.26 7.96 16.19
C ASN A 501 -13.49 9.28 16.03
N GLU A 502 -13.71 9.94 14.88
CA GLU A 502 -13.07 11.23 14.59
C GLU A 502 -13.55 12.34 15.53
N PHE A 503 -14.80 12.29 16.04
CA PHE A 503 -15.31 13.29 16.97
C PHE A 503 -14.49 13.34 18.26
N LEU A 504 -14.31 12.19 18.93
CA LEU A 504 -13.49 12.09 20.13
C LEU A 504 -12.02 12.46 19.85
N PHE A 505 -11.50 12.12 18.67
CA PHE A 505 -10.16 12.55 18.27
C PHE A 505 -10.04 14.07 18.20
N GLN A 506 -10.99 14.77 17.57
CA GLN A 506 -10.93 16.24 17.44
C GLN A 506 -11.09 16.94 18.79
N GLU A 507 -11.93 16.42 19.69
CA GLU A 507 -12.07 16.93 21.05
C GLU A 507 -10.75 16.81 21.83
N LEU A 508 -10.11 15.63 21.79
CA LEU A 508 -8.82 15.39 22.43
C LEU A 508 -7.72 16.27 21.82
N ALA A 509 -7.65 16.36 20.49
CA ALA A 509 -6.67 17.17 19.79
C ALA A 509 -6.79 18.64 20.20
N THR A 510 -7.99 19.21 20.13
CA THR A 510 -8.25 20.61 20.49
C THR A 510 -7.88 20.89 21.96
N ALA A 511 -8.27 19.99 22.87
CA ALA A 511 -7.94 20.14 24.29
C ALA A 511 -6.44 20.02 24.59
N ASN A 512 -5.75 19.10 23.92
CA ASN A 512 -4.30 18.94 24.07
C ASN A 512 -3.55 20.14 23.51
N ILE A 513 -3.94 20.65 22.34
CA ILE A 513 -3.33 21.82 21.71
C ILE A 513 -3.45 23.04 22.62
N ALA A 514 -4.64 23.30 23.19
CA ALA A 514 -4.83 24.40 24.13
C ALA A 514 -3.93 24.30 25.37
N GLU A 515 -3.69 23.09 25.89
CA GLU A 515 -2.75 22.90 27.00
C GLU A 515 -1.29 23.05 26.56
N PHE A 516 -0.93 22.62 25.36
CA PHE A 516 0.41 22.82 24.79
C PHE A 516 0.74 24.29 24.61
N GLU A 517 -0.19 25.08 24.06
CA GLU A 517 -0.03 26.53 23.89
C GLU A 517 0.12 27.23 25.24
N LYS A 518 -0.75 26.89 26.21
CA LYS A 518 -0.68 27.41 27.58
C LYS A 518 0.65 27.07 28.27
N ALA A 519 1.22 25.91 27.96
CA ALA A 519 2.51 25.46 28.48
C ALA A 519 3.71 25.99 27.70
N GLY A 520 3.51 26.70 26.57
CA GLY A 520 4.59 27.22 25.74
C GLY A 520 5.40 26.13 25.03
N VAL A 521 4.76 25.00 24.69
CA VAL A 521 5.43 23.82 24.14
C VAL A 521 5.89 24.08 22.70
N LYS A 522 7.20 23.91 22.46
CA LYS A 522 7.82 24.05 21.12
C LYS A 522 8.38 22.74 20.57
N LYS A 523 8.84 21.87 21.47
CA LYS A 523 9.34 20.53 21.13
C LYS A 523 8.61 19.48 21.97
N ILE A 524 8.19 18.41 21.32
CA ILE A 524 7.61 17.24 21.97
C ILE A 524 8.55 16.05 21.74
N VAL A 525 8.82 15.29 22.78
CA VAL A 525 9.43 13.96 22.66
C VAL A 525 8.51 12.92 23.28
N THR A 526 8.39 11.76 22.66
CA THR A 526 7.56 10.66 23.20
C THR A 526 8.19 9.29 22.97
N ILE A 527 7.88 8.36 23.86
CA ILE A 527 8.28 6.95 23.74
C ILE A 527 7.35 6.13 22.84
N ASP A 528 6.22 6.72 22.42
CA ASP A 528 5.18 6.01 21.66
C ASP A 528 5.13 6.48 20.20
N PRO A 529 5.47 5.63 19.22
CA PRO A 529 5.35 5.92 17.80
C PRO A 529 3.95 6.33 17.34
N HIS A 530 2.89 5.86 18.03
CA HIS A 530 1.51 6.22 17.70
C HIS A 530 1.26 7.70 18.00
N ALA A 531 1.54 8.13 19.23
CA ALA A 531 1.49 9.53 19.62
C ALA A 531 2.44 10.40 18.77
N TYR A 532 3.65 9.91 18.51
CA TYR A 532 4.63 10.58 17.64
C TYR A 532 4.04 10.88 16.25
N ASN A 533 3.44 9.88 15.59
CA ASN A 533 2.83 10.07 14.28
C ASN A 533 1.65 11.05 14.34
N THR A 534 0.81 10.93 15.37
CA THR A 534 -0.36 11.79 15.53
C THR A 534 0.04 13.25 15.75
N PHE A 535 1.02 13.53 16.61
CA PHE A 535 1.49 14.91 16.79
C PHE A 535 2.24 15.45 15.59
N LYS A 536 3.08 14.64 14.94
CA LYS A 536 3.93 15.09 13.84
C LYS A 536 3.17 15.33 12.54
N ASN A 537 2.20 14.46 12.22
CA ASN A 537 1.58 14.43 10.89
C ASN A 537 0.10 14.83 10.91
N GLU A 538 -0.58 14.74 12.05
CA GLU A 538 -2.05 14.86 12.13
C GLU A 538 -2.53 16.07 12.93
N TYR A 539 -1.87 16.43 14.03
CA TYR A 539 -2.16 17.66 14.79
C TYR A 539 -1.94 18.97 13.99
N PRO A 540 -1.04 19.04 12.99
CA PRO A 540 -0.93 20.23 12.14
C PRO A 540 -2.23 20.57 11.40
N ASP A 541 -3.10 19.59 11.10
CA ASP A 541 -4.41 19.85 10.48
C ASP A 541 -5.40 20.55 11.44
N PHE A 542 -5.02 20.69 12.72
CA PHE A 542 -5.77 21.36 13.78
C PHE A 542 -5.05 22.61 14.31
N GLY A 543 -4.02 23.10 13.59
CA GLY A 543 -3.34 24.36 13.88
C GLY A 543 -2.17 24.25 14.86
N PHE A 544 -1.73 23.04 15.22
CA PHE A 544 -0.58 22.87 16.12
C PHE A 544 0.71 22.55 15.36
N GLU A 545 1.71 23.42 15.54
CA GLU A 545 3.05 23.25 15.00
C GLU A 545 4.08 23.12 16.12
N ALA A 546 4.80 22.01 16.13
CA ALA A 546 5.91 21.76 17.05
C ALA A 546 6.94 20.81 16.41
N GLU A 547 8.18 20.85 16.88
CA GLU A 547 9.14 19.81 16.53
C GLU A 547 8.84 18.55 17.35
N VAL A 548 8.46 17.47 16.67
CA VAL A 548 8.10 16.20 17.33
C VAL A 548 9.18 15.16 17.08
N TYR A 549 9.68 14.58 18.17
CA TYR A 549 10.73 13.57 18.19
C TYR A 549 10.21 12.27 18.81
N HIS A 550 10.62 11.15 18.21
CA HIS A 550 10.54 9.88 18.90
C HIS A 550 11.76 9.72 19.83
N HIS A 551 11.62 9.04 20.97
CA HIS A 551 12.71 8.93 21.95
C HIS A 551 13.97 8.31 21.35
N THR A 552 13.83 7.36 20.41
CA THR A 552 15.00 6.76 19.73
C THR A 552 15.75 7.76 18.84
N GLU A 553 15.08 8.73 18.23
CA GLU A 553 15.76 9.77 17.44
C GLU A 553 16.60 10.68 18.35
N LEU A 554 16.03 11.08 19.50
CA LEU A 554 16.73 11.91 20.46
C LEU A 554 17.88 11.15 21.13
N LEU A 555 17.66 9.91 21.56
CA LEU A 555 18.71 9.10 22.19
C LEU A 555 19.87 8.80 21.23
N ALA A 556 19.58 8.50 19.95
CA ALA A 556 20.64 8.31 18.95
C ALA A 556 21.49 9.56 18.78
N LYS A 557 20.85 10.74 18.74
CA LYS A 557 21.54 12.04 18.70
C LYS A 557 22.41 12.25 19.94
N LEU A 558 21.88 12.02 21.14
CA LEU A 558 22.62 12.21 22.39
C LEU A 558 23.82 11.27 22.55
N VAL A 559 23.72 10.03 22.04
CA VAL A 559 24.83 9.09 21.96
C VAL A 559 25.89 9.59 20.97
N ALA A 560 25.48 10.04 19.78
CA ALA A 560 26.40 10.57 18.78
C ALA A 560 27.13 11.85 19.25
N GLU A 561 26.46 12.68 20.06
CA GLU A 561 27.05 13.88 20.68
C GLU A 561 27.97 13.56 21.88
N GLY A 562 28.07 12.30 22.31
CA GLY A 562 28.83 11.90 23.49
C GLY A 562 28.22 12.34 24.83
N ARG A 563 26.98 12.83 24.82
CA ARG A 563 26.23 13.19 26.04
C ARG A 563 25.69 11.97 26.77
N LEU A 564 25.49 10.87 26.05
CA LEU A 564 25.23 9.54 26.60
C LEU A 564 26.35 8.60 26.15
N VAL A 565 27.11 8.09 27.11
CA VAL A 565 28.25 7.21 26.83
C VAL A 565 27.94 5.82 27.37
N PRO A 566 27.69 4.82 26.51
CA PRO A 566 27.53 3.42 26.91
C PRO A 566 28.89 2.86 27.41
N LYS A 567 29.12 2.89 28.72
CA LYS A 567 30.40 2.49 29.36
C LYS A 567 30.42 1.03 29.80
N TYR A 568 29.26 0.42 29.99
CA TYR A 568 29.11 -0.94 30.50
C TYR A 568 28.63 -1.88 29.40
N GLU A 569 29.13 -3.12 29.44
CA GLU A 569 28.72 -4.16 28.50
C GLU A 569 27.31 -4.67 28.78
N VAL A 570 26.54 -4.89 27.72
CA VAL A 570 25.25 -5.58 27.73
C VAL A 570 25.38 -6.78 26.80
N ASN A 571 25.78 -7.91 27.36
CA ASN A 571 26.11 -9.15 26.63
C ASN A 571 24.84 -9.90 26.18
N GLU A 572 24.11 -9.33 25.24
CA GLU A 572 22.83 -9.83 24.73
C GLU A 572 22.85 -9.98 23.20
N VAL A 573 22.18 -11.03 22.71
CA VAL A 573 21.84 -11.19 21.29
C VAL A 573 20.47 -10.54 21.06
N VAL A 574 20.49 -9.36 20.45
CA VAL A 574 19.29 -8.53 20.29
C VAL A 574 18.76 -8.67 18.87
N THR A 575 17.47 -8.96 18.73
CA THR A 575 16.74 -8.71 17.48
C THR A 575 15.80 -7.52 17.63
N PHE A 576 15.72 -6.66 16.63
CA PHE A 576 14.89 -5.45 16.68
C PHE A 576 13.59 -5.61 15.87
N HIS A 577 12.45 -5.30 16.50
CA HIS A 577 11.15 -5.21 15.86
C HIS A 577 10.87 -3.78 15.40
N ASP A 578 10.77 -3.60 14.08
CA ASP A 578 10.40 -2.33 13.47
C ASP A 578 8.90 -2.03 13.65
N SER A 579 8.59 -1.04 14.50
CA SER A 579 7.24 -0.49 14.65
C SER A 579 6.73 0.08 13.31
N CYS A 580 5.47 -0.20 12.97
CA CYS A 580 4.87 0.33 11.75
C CYS A 580 4.78 1.86 11.76
N TYR A 581 4.42 2.47 12.91
CA TYR A 581 4.27 3.92 13.03
C TYR A 581 5.62 4.65 13.07
N LEU A 582 6.69 4.00 13.52
CA LEU A 582 8.03 4.57 13.47
C LEU A 582 8.65 4.43 12.08
N GLY A 583 8.57 3.22 11.51
CA GLY A 583 9.11 2.87 10.21
C GLY A 583 8.22 3.32 9.04
N ARG A 584 7.17 2.57 8.70
CA ARG A 584 6.40 2.82 7.45
C ARG A 584 5.65 4.15 7.41
N TYR A 585 5.33 4.73 8.57
CA TYR A 585 4.69 6.04 8.62
C TYR A 585 5.69 7.20 8.62
N ASN A 586 6.88 7.03 9.21
CA ASN A 586 7.81 8.16 9.46
C ASN A 586 9.25 7.95 8.94
N ASP A 587 9.55 6.82 8.30
CA ASP A 587 10.85 6.37 7.79
C ASP A 587 11.98 6.31 8.83
N VAL A 588 11.66 6.15 10.11
CA VAL A 588 12.66 6.03 11.17
C VAL A 588 13.01 4.56 11.37
N TYR A 589 14.08 4.12 10.72
CA TYR A 589 14.61 2.74 10.83
C TYR A 589 16.00 2.68 11.47
N ASP A 590 16.81 3.72 11.31
CA ASP A 590 18.23 3.67 11.67
C ASP A 590 18.53 4.10 13.10
N ALA A 591 17.80 5.09 13.64
CA ALA A 591 18.05 5.59 14.99
C ALA A 591 18.04 4.48 16.08
N PRO A 592 17.06 3.54 16.11
CA PRO A 592 17.10 2.43 17.07
C PRO A 592 18.35 1.55 16.91
N ARG A 593 18.76 1.27 15.66
CA ARG A 593 19.92 0.42 15.36
C ARG A 593 21.24 1.09 15.69
N GLN A 594 21.33 2.41 15.52
CA GLN A 594 22.50 3.20 15.90
C GLN A 594 22.74 3.13 17.41
N ILE A 595 21.68 3.25 18.21
CA ILE A 595 21.77 3.09 19.67
C ILE A 595 22.25 1.68 20.03
N LEU A 596 21.59 0.64 19.50
CA LEU A 596 21.94 -0.75 19.82
C LEU A 596 23.39 -1.10 19.44
N LYS A 597 23.89 -0.59 18.31
CA LYS A 597 25.28 -0.79 17.87
C LYS A 597 26.30 -0.02 18.71
N ALA A 598 25.90 1.05 19.39
CA ALA A 598 26.77 1.82 20.24
C ALA A 598 26.98 1.18 21.63
N ILE A 599 26.17 0.19 22.00
CA ILE A 599 26.25 -0.50 23.28
C ILE A 599 27.29 -1.63 23.20
N PRO A 600 28.37 -1.60 24.02
CA PRO A 600 29.34 -2.68 24.10
C PRO A 600 28.66 -4.02 24.48
N GLY A 601 29.10 -5.12 23.88
CA GLY A 601 28.57 -6.47 24.15
C GLY A 601 27.27 -6.84 23.40
N VAL A 602 26.51 -5.86 22.87
CA VAL A 602 25.28 -6.16 22.12
C VAL A 602 25.60 -6.72 20.74
N LYS A 603 25.04 -7.91 20.45
CA LYS A 603 25.05 -8.52 19.12
C LYS A 603 23.69 -8.33 18.45
N LEU A 604 23.58 -7.35 17.57
CA LEU A 604 22.36 -7.12 16.78
C LEU A 604 22.23 -8.14 15.64
N VAL A 605 21.12 -8.88 15.63
CA VAL A 605 20.73 -9.82 14.56
C VAL A 605 19.38 -9.40 13.98
N GLU A 606 19.23 -9.43 12.65
CA GLU A 606 17.99 -9.00 11.98
C GLU A 606 17.13 -10.21 11.61
N MET A 607 15.82 -10.11 11.88
CA MET A 607 14.83 -11.05 11.35
C MET A 607 14.80 -11.02 9.81
N ALA A 608 14.38 -12.12 9.17
CA ALA A 608 14.21 -12.16 7.72
C ALA A 608 13.32 -11.02 7.18
N ARG A 609 12.25 -10.69 7.92
CA ARG A 609 11.38 -9.54 7.67
C ARG A 609 11.68 -8.42 8.67
N HIS A 610 12.52 -7.47 8.25
CA HIS A 610 12.90 -6.27 9.00
C HIS A 610 12.72 -5.01 8.14
N ARG A 611 12.87 -3.84 8.77
CA ARG A 611 12.65 -2.51 8.20
C ARG A 611 11.29 -2.40 7.51
N GLU A 612 11.22 -1.92 6.27
CA GLU A 612 9.97 -1.70 5.55
C GLU A 612 9.18 -3.01 5.34
N THR A 613 9.86 -4.16 5.31
CA THR A 613 9.25 -5.49 5.11
C THR A 613 8.73 -6.14 6.40
N GLY A 614 9.02 -5.53 7.57
CA GLY A 614 8.68 -6.05 8.89
C GLY A 614 7.18 -6.35 9.06
N MET A 615 6.86 -7.50 9.66
CA MET A 615 5.48 -7.86 10.00
C MET A 615 5.04 -7.10 11.26
N CYS A 616 3.79 -6.61 11.26
CA CYS A 616 3.20 -5.88 12.39
C CYS A 616 3.16 -6.74 13.66
N CYS A 617 3.21 -6.10 14.84
CA CYS A 617 3.00 -6.76 16.14
C CYS A 617 1.54 -7.16 16.40
N GLY A 618 0.57 -6.55 15.73
CA GLY A 618 -0.86 -6.83 15.89
C GLY A 618 -1.68 -5.73 16.58
N ALA A 619 -1.06 -4.85 17.38
CA ALA A 619 -1.78 -3.87 18.20
C ALA A 619 -2.38 -2.66 17.47
N GLY A 620 -1.82 -2.29 16.31
CA GLY A 620 -2.23 -1.09 15.57
C GLY A 620 -3.69 -1.13 15.11
N GLY A 621 -4.25 0.01 14.72
CA GLY A 621 -5.62 0.08 14.21
C GLY A 621 -6.70 -0.09 15.28
N GLY A 622 -6.36 0.03 16.57
CA GLY A 622 -7.24 -0.20 17.71
C GLY A 622 -7.35 -1.67 18.15
N LEU A 623 -6.61 -2.58 17.51
CA LEU A 623 -6.65 -4.02 17.80
C LEU A 623 -6.04 -4.38 19.15
N MET A 624 -5.25 -3.49 19.77
CA MET A 624 -4.80 -3.66 21.16
C MET A 624 -5.95 -3.80 22.15
N TRP A 625 -7.12 -3.27 21.82
CA TRP A 625 -8.29 -3.21 22.69
C TRP A 625 -9.37 -4.21 22.32
N MET A 626 -9.09 -5.12 21.37
CA MET A 626 -10.06 -6.10 20.88
C MET A 626 -9.42 -7.48 20.92
N GLU A 627 -10.20 -8.49 21.32
CA GLU A 627 -9.70 -9.87 21.29
C GLU A 627 -9.64 -10.41 19.86
N GLU A 628 -8.56 -11.12 19.54
CA GLU A 628 -8.40 -11.79 18.25
C GLU A 628 -8.97 -13.22 18.33
N THR A 629 -10.13 -13.45 17.73
CA THR A 629 -10.79 -14.78 17.78
C THR A 629 -10.57 -15.63 16.53
N THR A 630 -10.09 -15.04 15.42
CA THR A 630 -9.89 -15.73 14.13
C THR A 630 -8.41 -15.98 13.83
N GLY A 631 -8.11 -17.22 13.42
CA GLY A 631 -6.79 -17.63 12.97
C GLY A 631 -5.75 -17.64 14.09
N THR A 632 -4.49 -17.38 13.75
CA THR A 632 -3.41 -17.21 14.73
C THR A 632 -3.31 -15.74 15.15
N ARG A 633 -3.00 -15.45 16.41
CA ARG A 633 -2.75 -14.07 16.85
C ARG A 633 -1.50 -13.51 16.17
N ILE A 634 -1.59 -12.27 15.69
CA ILE A 634 -0.51 -11.66 14.89
C ILE A 634 0.79 -11.55 15.70
N ASN A 635 0.67 -11.25 17.00
CA ASN A 635 1.82 -11.13 17.89
C ASN A 635 2.58 -12.45 18.07
N VAL A 636 1.88 -13.58 18.15
CA VAL A 636 2.49 -14.91 18.26
C VAL A 636 3.26 -15.23 16.98
N ALA A 637 2.65 -15.05 15.82
CA ALA A 637 3.31 -15.27 14.53
C ALA A 637 4.52 -14.35 14.31
N ARG A 638 4.45 -13.10 14.80
CA ARG A 638 5.61 -12.19 14.74
C ARG A 638 6.71 -12.60 15.72
N THR A 639 6.34 -13.11 16.89
CA THR A 639 7.31 -13.59 17.89
C THR A 639 8.04 -14.82 17.37
N GLU A 640 7.37 -15.76 16.70
CA GLU A 640 8.02 -16.89 16.03
C GLU A 640 9.11 -16.43 15.05
N GLN A 641 8.81 -15.43 14.20
CA GLN A 641 9.83 -14.85 13.29
C GLN A 641 11.01 -14.23 14.05
N ALA A 642 10.78 -13.69 15.25
CA ALA A 642 11.85 -13.17 16.08
C ALA A 642 12.70 -14.28 16.69
N LEU A 643 12.09 -15.41 17.08
CA LEU A 643 12.78 -16.55 17.66
C LEU A 643 13.63 -17.33 16.64
N GLU A 644 13.32 -17.27 15.34
CA GLU A 644 14.10 -17.90 14.27
C GLU A 644 15.59 -17.47 14.26
N VAL A 645 15.90 -16.28 14.78
CA VAL A 645 17.28 -15.78 14.85
C VAL A 645 17.97 -16.03 16.20
N ASN A 646 17.36 -16.86 17.06
CA ASN A 646 17.84 -17.23 18.40
C ASN A 646 18.27 -16.03 19.27
N PRO A 647 17.41 -15.01 19.47
CA PRO A 647 17.75 -13.86 20.29
C PRO A 647 17.68 -14.21 21.79
N THR A 648 18.47 -13.53 22.61
CA THR A 648 18.23 -13.44 24.07
C THR A 648 17.33 -12.26 24.40
N VAL A 649 17.23 -11.27 23.51
CA VAL A 649 16.34 -10.11 23.66
C VAL A 649 15.60 -9.79 22.35
N ILE A 650 14.29 -9.63 22.44
CA ILE A 650 13.48 -8.98 21.40
C ILE A 650 13.29 -7.52 21.79
N SER A 651 13.91 -6.61 21.03
CA SER A 651 13.82 -5.17 21.29
C SER A 651 12.85 -4.46 20.35
N SER A 652 12.22 -3.39 20.82
CA SER A 652 11.31 -2.55 20.04
C SER A 652 11.31 -1.13 20.59
N GLY A 653 11.18 -0.12 19.73
CA GLY A 653 10.99 1.28 20.14
C GLY A 653 9.51 1.66 20.18
N CYS A 654 8.66 0.80 20.73
CA CYS A 654 7.21 1.01 20.73
C CYS A 654 6.56 0.25 21.89
N PRO A 655 5.89 0.95 22.81
CA PRO A 655 5.22 0.35 23.95
C PRO A 655 4.18 -0.70 23.55
N TYR A 656 3.35 -0.40 22.55
CA TYR A 656 2.33 -1.33 22.04
C TYR A 656 2.97 -2.61 21.53
N CYS A 657 4.04 -2.48 20.72
CA CYS A 657 4.74 -3.64 20.20
C CYS A 657 5.41 -4.47 21.31
N LEU A 658 5.96 -3.82 22.34
CA LEU A 658 6.56 -4.52 23.48
C LEU A 658 5.52 -5.31 24.28
N THR A 659 4.33 -4.75 24.53
CA THR A 659 3.23 -5.51 25.15
C THR A 659 2.90 -6.74 24.30
N MET A 660 2.66 -6.56 22.99
CA MET A 660 2.31 -7.65 22.09
C MET A 660 3.40 -8.74 22.01
N LEU A 661 4.67 -8.35 21.91
CA LEU A 661 5.79 -9.29 21.84
C LEU A 661 6.02 -10.00 23.18
N SER A 662 5.81 -9.32 24.31
CA SER A 662 5.87 -9.94 25.65
C SER A 662 4.80 -11.01 25.79
N ASP A 663 3.56 -10.71 25.37
CA ASP A 663 2.48 -11.70 25.34
C ASP A 663 2.79 -12.84 24.37
N GLY A 664 3.43 -12.54 23.24
CA GLY A 664 3.91 -13.54 22.30
C GLY A 664 4.97 -14.46 22.89
N THR A 665 5.92 -13.94 23.67
CA THR A 665 6.95 -14.75 24.35
C THR A 665 6.34 -15.66 25.41
N LYS A 666 5.34 -15.17 26.17
CA LYS A 666 4.58 -15.98 27.14
C LYS A 666 3.78 -17.09 26.45
N ALA A 667 3.12 -16.75 25.33
CA ALA A 667 2.40 -17.74 24.53
C ALA A 667 3.31 -18.81 23.89
N LYS A 668 4.63 -18.55 23.84
CA LYS A 668 5.67 -19.49 23.41
C LYS A 668 6.45 -20.13 24.55
N GLU A 669 6.14 -19.80 25.80
CA GLU A 669 6.80 -20.33 27.00
C GLU A 669 8.32 -20.11 26.99
N VAL A 670 8.75 -18.94 26.50
CA VAL A 670 10.18 -18.54 26.40
C VAL A 670 10.49 -17.25 27.14
N GLU A 671 9.54 -16.66 27.87
CA GLU A 671 9.69 -15.38 28.57
C GLU A 671 10.79 -15.39 29.64
N GLU A 672 11.16 -16.55 30.18
CA GLU A 672 12.28 -16.71 31.12
C GLU A 672 13.65 -16.69 30.42
N LYS A 673 13.69 -16.99 29.12
CA LYS A 673 14.91 -17.11 28.31
C LYS A 673 15.12 -15.94 27.36
N VAL A 674 14.03 -15.32 26.90
CA VAL A 674 14.02 -14.25 25.91
C VAL A 674 13.34 -13.03 26.50
N GLY A 675 14.15 -12.03 26.84
CA GLY A 675 13.66 -10.76 27.38
C GLY A 675 13.03 -9.89 26.31
N THR A 676 12.06 -9.07 26.70
CA THR A 676 11.50 -8.01 25.85
C THR A 676 11.91 -6.65 26.41
N TYR A 677 12.64 -5.84 25.63
CA TYR A 677 13.20 -4.56 26.11
C TYR A 677 13.05 -3.43 25.11
N ASP A 678 12.70 -2.24 25.58
CA ASP A 678 12.89 -1.04 24.77
C ASP A 678 14.38 -0.75 24.58
N VAL A 679 14.71 -0.11 23.46
CA VAL A 679 16.07 0.34 23.17
C VAL A 679 16.60 1.28 24.26
N ALA A 680 15.73 2.09 24.86
CA ALA A 680 16.07 2.96 25.98
C ALA A 680 16.50 2.19 27.24
N GLU A 681 15.84 1.07 27.55
CA GLU A 681 16.20 0.24 28.72
C GLU A 681 17.56 -0.43 28.53
N LEU A 682 17.86 -0.89 27.30
CA LEU A 682 19.19 -1.44 26.98
C LEU A 682 20.28 -0.36 27.04
N LEU A 683 19.99 0.85 26.53
CA LEU A 683 20.91 1.98 26.61
C LEU A 683 21.14 2.41 28.07
N GLU A 684 20.08 2.44 28.90
CA GLU A 684 20.19 2.75 30.32
C GLU A 684 21.15 1.78 31.03
N LYS A 685 20.98 0.46 30.83
CA LYS A 685 21.90 -0.55 31.39
C LYS A 685 23.35 -0.31 30.98
N ALA A 686 23.57 0.10 29.72
CA ALA A 686 24.90 0.35 29.21
C ALA A 686 25.52 1.65 29.73
N VAL A 687 24.72 2.65 30.09
CA VAL A 687 25.21 3.95 30.60
C VAL A 687 25.50 3.88 32.09
N PHE A 688 24.63 3.24 32.88
CA PHE A 688 24.72 3.25 34.35
C PHE A 688 25.22 1.94 34.96
N GLY A 689 25.32 0.87 34.18
CA GLY A 689 25.65 -0.47 34.66
C GLY A 689 24.41 -1.27 35.07
N PRO A 690 24.57 -2.53 35.50
CA PRO A 690 23.46 -3.34 35.99
C PRO A 690 22.78 -2.63 37.16
N VAL A 691 21.49 -2.33 36.98
CA VAL A 691 20.63 -1.82 38.05
C VAL A 691 20.35 -2.99 38.99
N HIS A 692 20.88 -2.94 40.21
CA HIS A 692 20.58 -3.91 41.27
C HIS A 692 19.17 -3.74 41.83
#